data_AF-A0A2R4FPQ9-F1
#
_entry.id   AF-A0A2R4FPQ9-F1
#
_cell.length_a   1.000
_cell.length_b   1.000
_cell.length_c   1.000
_cell.angle_alpha   90.00
_cell.angle_beta   90.00
_cell.angle_gamma   90.00
#
_symmetry.space_group_name_H-M   'P 1'
#
loop_
_entity.id
_entity.type
_entity.pdbx_description
1 polymer ?
#
loop_
_entity_poly.entity_id
_entity_poly.type
_entity_poly.pdbx_seq_one_letter_code
_entity_poly.pdbx_strand_id
1 'polypeptide(L)'
;MTTGAATGHGTDGKPHDRQPAGRRADEPTGAASAGPACGTTTPGRSAYGLRVHGLDEVAELGPARECRPDAPAVRVGQAAGPPPGPLPLDGRRGVRVLADGRHLALDRDRGRATFYGPPLAADLLAHPYLGAVATVFNRWAGREAFHAGAFVLGGRAWALLGPRTAGKSSLLAALAAARVPVLTDDILVVDGTTGYAGPRCLDLRRPVPGLRLDCRPARRDSRSRVLLPPVPARVPLGGWLFLSWGEALGMTPLGAPELLARLACRRSWRNLPSDPATMLALATLPAWDLVRPPDWRLLDATCRLLTLTLTGSPAPAPTHTSAPEPMAEPEPVPAPRSAATTATGAAATAQAVRGLALDALVVRTATALRDRGIASVLLKGAGLAHRLRNAGSRRYDDVDLLVAPATFDAAQRVLRDLGYRPILAGARQDDWAHWHARPWRAPGPAALTVDLHRGFAGVADPVAFWSAVSTTAERLDLAGGTVAVPDEPCAALLVALHAASPGRSGRPGDDLARALAVLPAATWRVAAGIARRTGAVPAFAVALRRDARGDALATELGLPRRTAVTGWLAAHRGRSAAYSLARLAELPTCRARLRHLGLRLVPSPAAMRHAYPLAGRGVAGLLLAYLVRAGDLARRTPGGLRELRIASRRAGGDQR
;
A
#
# COMPACT_ATOMS: atom_id res chain seq x y z
N MET A 1 -12.49 30.04 -70.98
CA MET A 1 -12.06 31.27 -70.30
C MET A 1 -11.02 30.86 -69.26
N THR A 2 -9.77 30.62 -69.67
CA THR A 2 -8.63 31.58 -69.62
C THR A 2 -8.41 32.12 -68.21
N THR A 3 -7.29 31.94 -67.50
CA THR A 3 -5.89 31.55 -67.78
C THR A 3 -5.23 31.46 -66.39
N GLY A 4 -4.41 30.49 -65.98
CA GLY A 4 -3.02 30.19 -66.38
C GLY A 4 -2.22 30.07 -65.05
N ALA A 5 -1.68 28.91 -64.67
CA ALA A 5 -0.37 28.37 -65.06
C ALA A 5 0.80 29.27 -64.62
N ALA A 6 1.95 28.83 -64.10
CA ALA A 6 2.48 27.52 -63.68
C ALA A 6 3.90 27.79 -63.11
N THR A 7 4.44 26.86 -62.31
CA THR A 7 5.84 26.30 -62.33
C THR A 7 7.06 27.24 -62.50
N GLY A 8 8.20 27.05 -61.85
CA GLY A 8 8.77 25.95 -61.06
C GLY A 8 10.32 26.01 -61.12
N HIS A 9 10.99 25.11 -60.38
CA HIS A 9 12.40 24.65 -60.50
C HIS A 9 13.49 25.74 -60.32
N GLY A 10 14.69 25.52 -59.80
CA GLY A 10 15.44 24.34 -59.37
C GLY A 10 16.85 24.79 -58.92
N THR A 11 17.48 23.95 -58.09
CA THR A 11 18.90 23.54 -58.11
C THR A 11 20.06 24.50 -57.81
N ASP A 12 20.92 24.01 -56.92
CA ASP A 12 22.39 24.04 -56.89
C ASP A 12 23.20 25.30 -56.51
N GLY A 13 24.22 25.04 -55.68
CA GLY A 13 25.54 25.63 -55.86
C GLY A 13 25.95 26.76 -54.90
N LYS A 14 26.66 26.40 -53.81
CA LYS A 14 27.76 27.21 -53.23
C LYS A 14 28.81 27.49 -54.32
N PRO A 15 29.66 28.55 -54.28
CA PRO A 15 30.62 28.79 -53.17
C PRO A 15 31.23 30.23 -53.01
N HIS A 16 32.14 30.36 -52.01
CA HIS A 16 33.29 31.29 -51.91
C HIS A 16 32.99 32.82 -51.78
N ASP A 17 33.69 33.67 -51.00
CA ASP A 17 34.97 33.60 -50.29
C ASP A 17 35.16 34.87 -49.39
N ARG A 18 36.25 34.87 -48.62
CA ARG A 18 37.01 36.00 -48.02
C ARG A 18 36.96 36.23 -46.51
N GLN A 19 37.91 35.56 -45.86
CA GLN A 19 38.78 36.15 -44.82
C GLN A 19 39.62 37.31 -45.38
N PRO A 20 40.28 38.09 -44.50
CA PRO A 20 41.73 37.89 -44.41
C PRO A 20 42.27 37.78 -42.97
N ALA A 21 43.49 37.26 -42.93
CA ALA A 21 44.24 36.75 -41.78
C ALA A 21 45.14 37.81 -41.09
N GLY A 22 45.58 37.48 -39.87
CA GLY A 22 46.65 38.18 -39.15
C GLY A 22 47.20 37.35 -37.97
N ARG A 23 48.38 36.76 -38.19
CA ARG A 23 49.21 35.83 -37.38
C ARG A 23 49.52 36.26 -35.91
N ARG A 24 49.41 35.31 -34.96
CA ARG A 24 50.44 34.63 -34.11
C ARG A 24 51.27 35.50 -33.15
N ALA A 25 51.24 35.17 -31.84
CA ALA A 25 52.40 34.67 -31.08
C ALA A 25 52.05 34.41 -29.59
N ASP A 26 52.54 33.27 -29.11
CA ASP A 26 53.09 32.95 -27.79
C ASP A 26 52.22 32.76 -26.53
N GLU A 27 52.24 31.50 -26.08
CA GLU A 27 52.05 31.04 -24.70
C GLU A 27 53.00 31.75 -23.72
N PRO A 28 52.59 31.83 -22.45
CA PRO A 28 53.51 31.62 -21.35
C PRO A 28 53.12 30.35 -20.57
N THR A 29 54.07 29.42 -20.59
CA THR A 29 54.22 28.29 -19.66
C THR A 29 54.63 28.81 -18.28
N GLY A 30 54.19 28.12 -17.22
CA GLY A 30 54.68 28.28 -15.84
C GLY A 30 53.59 28.75 -14.85
N ALA A 31 53.31 28.11 -13.73
CA ALA A 31 53.97 27.00 -13.07
C ALA A 31 52.93 26.22 -12.24
N ALA A 32 52.94 24.91 -12.41
CA ALA A 32 52.39 23.99 -11.44
C ALA A 32 53.24 24.05 -10.17
N SER A 33 52.66 24.43 -9.04
CA SER A 33 53.22 24.05 -7.75
C SER A 33 52.71 22.64 -7.42
N ALA A 34 53.61 21.68 -7.56
CA ALA A 34 53.45 20.34 -7.06
C ALA A 34 53.72 20.34 -5.54
N GLY A 35 52.78 19.81 -4.76
CA GLY A 35 53.02 19.22 -3.44
C GLY A 35 52.03 19.63 -2.33
N PRO A 36 51.58 18.69 -1.47
CA PRO A 36 52.02 17.31 -1.38
C PRO A 36 51.03 16.32 -2.01
N ALA A 37 51.59 15.36 -2.74
CA ALA A 37 51.01 14.04 -2.89
C ALA A 37 50.92 13.33 -1.53
N CYS A 38 50.00 12.37 -1.43
CA CYS A 38 49.73 11.52 -0.26
C CYS A 38 48.95 12.19 0.89
N GLY A 39 47.74 12.66 0.60
CA GLY A 39 46.73 12.93 1.62
C GLY A 39 45.92 11.66 1.87
N THR A 40 46.16 11.01 3.00
CA THR A 40 45.36 9.91 3.55
C THR A 40 43.87 10.08 3.21
N THR A 41 43.27 9.08 2.54
CA THR A 41 41.81 9.06 2.37
C THR A 41 41.21 9.15 3.77
N THR A 42 40.61 10.30 4.09
CA THR A 42 40.08 10.55 5.42
C THR A 42 39.11 9.41 5.73
N PRO A 43 39.37 8.62 6.78
CA PRO A 43 38.57 7.46 7.05
C PRO A 43 37.15 7.95 7.34
N GLY A 44 36.19 7.55 6.48
CA GLY A 44 34.80 7.92 6.67
C GLY A 44 34.23 7.38 8.00
N ARG A 45 32.93 7.59 8.19
CA ARG A 45 32.18 7.03 9.32
C ARG A 45 31.26 5.89 8.89
N SER A 46 30.83 5.08 9.86
CA SER A 46 29.89 3.99 9.69
C SER A 46 28.57 4.30 10.38
N ALA A 47 27.47 4.21 9.65
CA ALA A 47 26.12 4.19 10.20
C ALA A 47 25.15 3.57 9.20
N TYR A 48 24.16 2.82 9.68
CA TYR A 48 23.11 2.20 8.87
C TYR A 48 23.66 1.31 7.73
N GLY A 49 24.84 0.73 7.91
CA GLY A 49 25.52 -0.07 6.88
C GLY A 49 26.09 0.74 5.71
N LEU A 50 26.22 2.07 5.85
CA LEU A 50 26.82 2.98 4.88
C LEU A 50 28.20 3.43 5.33
N ARG A 51 29.08 3.67 4.36
CA ARG A 51 30.30 4.45 4.56
C ARG A 51 29.98 5.93 4.28
N VAL A 52 29.94 6.73 5.32
CA VAL A 52 29.53 8.14 5.28
C VAL A 52 30.76 9.03 5.26
N HIS A 53 30.81 9.97 4.32
CA HIS A 53 31.85 10.99 4.22
C HIS A 53 31.26 12.39 4.39
N GLY A 54 32.05 13.34 4.89
CA GLY A 54 31.61 14.73 5.12
C GLY A 54 30.89 14.93 6.46
N LEU A 55 30.99 13.95 7.35
CA LEU A 55 30.58 13.98 8.76
C LEU A 55 31.64 13.29 9.63
N ASP A 56 32.91 13.44 9.24
CA ASP A 56 34.03 12.63 9.73
C ASP A 56 34.40 13.01 11.19
N GLU A 57 34.02 14.20 11.62
CA GLU A 57 34.16 14.76 12.96
C GLU A 57 33.07 14.31 13.94
N VAL A 58 31.97 13.71 13.46
CA VAL A 58 30.83 13.38 14.32
C VAL A 58 31.09 12.11 15.13
N ALA A 59 31.26 12.27 16.44
CA ALA A 59 31.59 11.18 17.37
C ALA A 59 30.48 10.13 17.51
N GLU A 60 29.22 10.50 17.28
CA GLU A 60 28.08 9.58 17.32
C GLU A 60 28.07 8.59 16.15
N LEU A 61 28.91 8.78 15.13
CA LEU A 61 29.02 7.82 14.03
C LEU A 61 30.20 6.86 14.27
N GLY A 62 29.98 5.57 13.99
CA GLY A 62 30.99 4.54 14.16
C GLY A 62 32.20 4.73 13.23
N PRO A 63 33.34 4.08 13.51
CA PRO A 63 34.51 4.15 12.64
C PRO A 63 34.28 3.41 11.31
N ALA A 64 34.81 3.91 10.18
CA ALA A 64 34.63 3.28 8.85
C ALA A 64 35.10 1.82 8.76
N ARG A 65 36.05 1.38 9.60
CA ARG A 65 36.53 -0.02 9.63
C ARG A 65 35.44 -1.04 9.96
N GLU A 66 34.34 -0.58 10.56
CA GLU A 66 33.18 -1.42 10.86
C GLU A 66 32.24 -1.61 9.65
N CYS A 67 32.43 -0.84 8.57
CA CYS A 67 31.73 -1.06 7.31
C CYS A 67 32.30 -2.26 6.56
N ARG A 68 31.43 -3.01 5.89
CA ARG A 68 31.88 -3.99 4.90
C ARG A 68 32.64 -3.28 3.76
N PRO A 69 33.59 -3.96 3.09
CA PRO A 69 34.31 -3.39 1.95
C PRO A 69 33.39 -2.88 0.83
N ASP A 70 32.29 -3.61 0.59
CA ASP A 70 31.24 -3.34 -0.40
C ASP A 70 30.11 -2.42 0.11
N ALA A 71 30.25 -1.85 1.31
CA ALA A 71 29.24 -0.95 1.86
C ALA A 71 29.04 0.26 0.94
N PRO A 72 27.79 0.66 0.63
CA PRO A 72 27.55 1.83 -0.19
C PRO A 72 28.17 3.08 0.45
N ALA A 73 29.00 3.78 -0.31
CA ALA A 73 29.62 5.02 0.11
C ALA A 73 28.73 6.21 -0.26
N VAL A 74 28.56 7.14 0.68
CA VAL A 74 27.82 8.38 0.45
C VAL A 74 28.56 9.56 1.04
N ARG A 75 28.78 10.59 0.22
CA ARG A 75 29.24 11.91 0.66
C ARG A 75 28.03 12.77 0.97
N VAL A 76 27.88 13.13 2.23
CA VAL A 76 26.86 14.07 2.70
C VAL A 76 27.41 15.48 2.59
N GLY A 77 26.63 16.37 1.99
CA GLY A 77 26.99 17.78 1.84
C GLY A 77 25.80 18.71 1.95
N GLN A 78 26.08 20.01 2.01
CA GLN A 78 25.08 21.07 2.06
C GLN A 78 25.33 22.09 0.95
N ALA A 79 24.28 22.73 0.45
CA ALA A 79 24.37 23.78 -0.56
C ALA A 79 23.41 24.94 -0.22
N ALA A 80 23.89 26.18 -0.38
CA ALA A 80 23.12 27.39 -0.11
C ALA A 80 22.30 27.89 -1.33
N GLY A 81 22.56 27.35 -2.52
CA GLY A 81 21.88 27.74 -3.77
C GLY A 81 20.46 27.18 -3.91
N PRO A 82 19.74 27.54 -5.00
CA PRO A 82 18.41 27.03 -5.26
C PRO A 82 18.42 25.49 -5.38
N PRO A 83 17.42 24.80 -4.80
CA PRO A 83 17.37 23.35 -4.92
C PRO A 83 17.11 22.94 -6.37
N PRO A 84 17.59 21.77 -6.80
CA PRO A 84 17.19 21.20 -8.08
C PRO A 84 15.68 21.02 -8.13
N GLY A 85 15.13 21.07 -9.34
CA GLY A 85 13.70 20.87 -9.57
C GLY A 85 13.19 19.53 -8.98
N PRO A 86 11.88 19.42 -8.67
CA PRO A 86 11.32 18.19 -8.13
C PRO A 86 11.60 17.00 -9.05
N LEU A 87 12.22 15.96 -8.50
CA LEU A 87 12.52 14.72 -9.22
C LEU A 87 12.01 13.55 -8.38
N PRO A 88 11.02 12.78 -8.87
CA PRO A 88 10.58 11.57 -8.20
C PRO A 88 11.75 10.63 -7.92
N LEU A 89 11.73 9.94 -6.78
CA LEU A 89 12.79 8.99 -6.45
C LEU A 89 12.69 7.75 -7.35
N ASP A 90 13.71 7.54 -8.17
CA ASP A 90 13.89 6.34 -9.01
C ASP A 90 15.00 5.43 -8.44
N GLY A 91 15.49 4.46 -9.23
CA GLY A 91 16.54 3.52 -8.82
C GLY A 91 17.97 4.09 -8.74
N ARG A 92 18.17 5.36 -9.10
CA ARG A 92 19.48 6.04 -9.20
C ARG A 92 19.49 7.44 -8.60
N ARG A 93 18.44 8.23 -8.73
CA ARG A 93 18.40 9.65 -8.34
C ARG A 93 17.03 10.05 -7.77
N GLY A 94 16.98 11.17 -7.08
CA GLY A 94 15.73 11.78 -6.64
C GLY A 94 15.94 13.04 -5.82
N VAL A 95 14.92 13.89 -5.79
CA VAL A 95 14.88 15.12 -4.98
C VAL A 95 13.65 15.07 -4.09
N ARG A 96 13.85 15.24 -2.78
CA ARG A 96 12.80 15.14 -1.77
C ARG A 96 12.65 16.42 -1.00
N VAL A 97 11.41 16.79 -0.69
CA VAL A 97 11.13 17.79 0.34
C VAL A 97 10.99 17.09 1.69
N LEU A 98 11.77 17.54 2.68
CA LEU A 98 11.75 17.04 4.05
C LEU A 98 10.66 17.73 4.86
N ALA A 99 10.37 17.20 6.06
CA ALA A 99 9.28 17.69 6.90
C ALA A 99 9.44 19.15 7.36
N ASP A 100 10.67 19.67 7.35
CA ASP A 100 10.99 21.06 7.68
C ASP A 100 11.08 21.97 6.44
N GLY A 101 10.71 21.47 5.26
CA GLY A 101 10.70 22.22 4.00
C GLY A 101 12.00 22.18 3.20
N ARG A 102 13.09 21.61 3.75
CA ARG A 102 14.37 21.48 3.03
C ARG A 102 14.29 20.51 1.86
N HIS A 103 15.14 20.73 0.86
CA HIS A 103 15.29 19.79 -0.24
C HIS A 103 16.51 18.89 -0.01
N LEU A 104 16.34 17.59 -0.22
CA LEU A 104 17.40 16.60 -0.21
C LEU A 104 17.51 16.00 -1.62
N ALA A 105 18.62 16.29 -2.30
CA ALA A 105 18.97 15.67 -3.57
C ALA A 105 19.88 14.47 -3.35
N LEU A 106 19.57 13.36 -3.99
CA LEU A 106 20.25 12.07 -3.85
C LEU A 106 20.69 11.59 -5.23
N ASP A 107 21.95 11.18 -5.34
CA ASP A 107 22.54 10.61 -6.56
C ASP A 107 23.37 9.38 -6.21
N ARG A 108 22.86 8.20 -6.58
CA ARG A 108 23.48 6.90 -6.37
C ARG A 108 24.81 6.80 -7.10
N ASP A 109 24.83 7.18 -8.37
CA ASP A 109 25.97 6.96 -9.27
C ASP A 109 27.17 7.79 -8.82
N ARG A 110 26.90 8.99 -8.28
CA ARG A 110 27.92 9.87 -7.71
C ARG A 110 28.18 9.64 -6.21
N GLY A 111 27.45 8.74 -5.57
CA GLY A 111 27.52 8.53 -4.12
C GLY A 111 27.30 9.81 -3.32
N ARG A 112 26.32 10.64 -3.69
CA ARG A 112 26.14 11.98 -3.10
C ARG A 112 24.75 12.21 -2.55
N ALA A 113 24.69 12.83 -1.37
CA ALA A 113 23.48 13.35 -0.75
C ALA A 113 23.70 14.82 -0.38
N THR A 114 22.92 15.72 -1.00
CA THR A 114 23.06 17.17 -0.79
C THR A 114 21.79 17.75 -0.18
N PHE A 115 21.91 18.39 0.98
CA PHE A 115 20.84 19.16 1.60
C PHE A 115 20.89 20.62 1.13
N TYR A 116 19.74 21.15 0.72
CA TYR A 116 19.57 22.54 0.30
C TYR A 116 18.75 23.30 1.34
N GLY A 117 19.21 24.51 1.67
CA GLY A 117 18.62 25.39 2.68
C GLY A 117 19.66 25.91 3.68
N PRO A 118 19.23 26.57 4.77
CA PRO A 118 20.14 27.14 5.78
C PRO A 118 21.12 26.09 6.33
N PRO A 119 22.37 26.40 6.69
CA PRO A 119 23.30 25.37 7.17
C PRO A 119 22.77 24.64 8.42
N LEU A 120 22.96 23.32 8.45
CA LEU A 120 22.74 22.45 9.60
C LEU A 120 24.09 22.15 10.26
N ALA A 121 24.09 22.08 11.59
CA ALA A 121 25.22 21.55 12.35
C ALA A 121 25.40 20.05 12.08
N ALA A 122 26.63 19.56 12.21
CA ALA A 122 27.01 18.19 11.85
C ALA A 122 26.29 17.13 12.69
N ASP A 123 26.00 17.42 13.96
CA ASP A 123 25.23 16.57 14.88
C ASP A 123 23.78 16.36 14.42
N LEU A 124 23.18 17.38 13.78
CA LEU A 124 21.84 17.30 13.17
C LEU A 124 21.89 16.51 11.87
N LEU A 125 22.93 16.75 11.05
CA LEU A 125 23.15 15.96 9.84
C LEU A 125 23.27 14.47 10.18
N ALA A 126 24.05 14.11 11.19
CA ALA A 126 24.20 12.74 11.65
C ALA A 126 22.92 12.13 12.22
N HIS A 127 22.16 12.90 13.02
CA HIS A 127 20.84 12.47 13.48
C HIS A 127 19.91 13.68 13.70
N PRO A 128 18.73 13.75 13.03
CA PRO A 128 18.06 12.66 12.29
C PRO A 128 18.31 12.64 10.78
N TYR A 129 18.96 13.66 10.20
CA TYR A 129 18.87 13.89 8.75
C TYR A 129 19.51 12.77 7.93
N LEU A 130 20.56 12.13 8.46
CA LEU A 130 21.19 10.96 7.84
C LEU A 130 20.20 9.81 7.64
N GLY A 131 19.18 9.66 8.49
CA GLY A 131 18.14 8.65 8.31
C GLY A 131 17.39 8.78 6.96
N ALA A 132 17.17 10.01 6.50
CA ALA A 132 16.54 10.26 5.19
C ALA A 132 17.43 9.85 4.01
N VAL A 133 18.75 9.94 4.18
CA VAL A 133 19.75 9.47 3.20
C VAL A 133 19.87 7.94 3.26
N ALA A 134 19.99 7.41 4.48
CA ALA A 134 20.22 5.99 4.75
C ALA A 134 19.10 5.11 4.22
N THR A 135 17.85 5.54 4.40
CA THR A 135 16.69 4.82 3.86
C THR A 135 16.68 4.74 2.34
N VAL A 136 17.32 5.65 1.60
CA VAL A 136 17.33 5.59 0.13
C VAL A 136 18.51 4.78 -0.37
N PHE A 137 19.72 5.11 0.09
CA PHE A 137 20.94 4.43 -0.36
C PHE A 137 20.93 2.93 -0.07
N ASN A 138 20.38 2.51 1.08
CA ASN A 138 20.24 1.09 1.37
C ASN A 138 19.19 0.40 0.50
N ARG A 139 18.09 1.08 0.15
CA ARG A 139 17.08 0.53 -0.77
C ARG A 139 17.65 0.36 -2.18
N TRP A 140 18.48 1.30 -2.64
CA TRP A 140 19.24 1.16 -3.88
C TRP A 140 20.24 -0.01 -3.86
N ALA A 141 20.81 -0.30 -2.69
CA ALA A 141 21.68 -1.45 -2.46
C ALA A 141 20.92 -2.77 -2.22
N GLY A 142 19.60 -2.82 -2.40
CA GLY A 142 18.79 -4.03 -2.25
C GLY A 142 18.43 -4.39 -0.80
N ARG A 143 18.78 -3.56 0.17
CA ARG A 143 18.50 -3.78 1.59
C ARG A 143 17.12 -3.24 1.99
N GLU A 144 16.56 -3.75 3.07
CA GLU A 144 15.30 -3.26 3.64
C GLU A 144 15.54 -2.16 4.67
N ALA A 145 14.62 -1.19 4.76
CA ALA A 145 14.70 -0.10 5.72
C ALA A 145 13.35 0.22 6.34
N PHE A 146 13.30 0.29 7.67
CA PHE A 146 12.09 0.48 8.47
C PHE A 146 12.24 1.70 9.36
N HIS A 147 11.15 2.46 9.55
CA HIS A 147 11.10 3.48 10.59
C HIS A 147 10.87 2.81 11.96
N ALA A 148 11.93 2.23 12.48
CA ALA A 148 11.96 1.41 13.66
C ALA A 148 13.23 1.71 14.46
N GLY A 149 13.11 1.67 15.78
CA GLY A 149 14.28 1.56 16.64
C GLY A 149 14.63 0.10 16.85
N ALA A 150 15.79 -0.19 17.42
CA ALA A 150 16.13 -1.57 17.79
C ALA A 150 17.08 -1.60 18.99
N PHE A 151 17.02 -2.69 19.75
CA PHE A 151 17.92 -2.99 20.87
C PHE A 151 18.45 -4.42 20.76
N VAL A 152 19.49 -4.74 21.51
CA VAL A 152 20.18 -6.05 21.47
C VAL A 152 19.95 -6.78 22.78
N LEU A 153 19.41 -7.99 22.69
CA LEU A 153 19.16 -8.86 23.84
C LEU A 153 19.46 -10.30 23.43
N GLY A 154 20.21 -11.04 24.26
CA GLY A 154 20.64 -12.40 23.92
C GLY A 154 21.50 -12.47 22.64
N GLY A 155 22.32 -11.45 22.38
CA GLY A 155 23.14 -11.35 21.17
C GLY A 155 22.36 -11.07 19.87
N ARG A 156 21.05 -10.84 19.95
CA ARG A 156 20.17 -10.60 18.79
C ARG A 156 19.49 -9.24 18.87
N ALA A 157 19.27 -8.63 17.71
CA ALA A 157 18.60 -7.34 17.59
C ALA A 157 17.08 -7.49 17.50
N TRP A 158 16.36 -6.75 18.33
CA TRP A 158 14.91 -6.73 18.40
C TRP A 158 14.39 -5.40 17.85
N ALA A 159 13.64 -5.49 16.75
CA ALA A 159 13.12 -4.32 16.05
C ALA A 159 11.85 -3.81 16.74
N LEU A 160 11.82 -2.53 17.11
CA LEU A 160 10.71 -1.87 17.78
C LEU A 160 10.00 -0.89 16.83
N LEU A 161 8.79 -1.27 16.42
CA LEU A 161 7.91 -0.51 15.56
C LEU A 161 6.73 0.05 16.35
N GLY A 162 6.11 1.10 15.84
CA GLY A 162 4.93 1.69 16.45
C GLY A 162 4.60 3.04 15.81
N PRO A 163 3.36 3.54 15.97
CA PRO A 163 2.98 4.85 15.44
C PRO A 163 3.90 5.97 15.98
N ARG A 164 3.81 7.15 15.35
CA ARG A 164 4.46 8.34 15.91
C ARG A 164 3.92 8.52 17.33
N THR A 165 4.78 8.94 18.25
CA THR A 165 4.47 9.12 19.68
C THR A 165 4.02 7.86 20.45
N ALA A 166 4.28 6.65 19.94
CA ALA A 166 4.04 5.39 20.65
C ALA A 166 5.02 5.11 21.81
N GLY A 167 5.97 6.01 22.09
CA GLY A 167 6.96 5.81 23.16
C GLY A 167 8.18 4.94 22.80
N LYS A 168 8.53 4.80 21.51
CA LYS A 168 9.69 4.00 21.04
C LYS A 168 11.01 4.46 21.66
N SER A 169 11.46 5.69 21.36
CA SER A 169 12.73 6.24 21.87
C SER A 169 12.78 6.26 23.40
N SER A 170 11.63 6.47 24.02
CA SER A 170 11.45 6.39 25.47
C SER A 170 11.65 4.98 26.05
N LEU A 171 11.17 3.95 25.37
CA LEU A 171 11.43 2.56 25.75
C LEU A 171 12.91 2.19 25.50
N LEU A 172 13.48 2.64 24.39
CA LEU A 172 14.91 2.46 24.11
C LEU A 172 15.79 3.14 25.16
N ALA A 173 15.40 4.33 25.64
CA ALA A 173 16.10 5.00 26.74
C ALA A 173 16.01 4.20 28.05
N ALA A 174 14.84 3.64 28.38
CA ALA A 174 14.70 2.77 29.55
C ALA A 174 15.57 1.51 29.44
N LEU A 175 15.62 0.90 28.26
CA LEU A 175 16.49 -0.25 27.98
C LEU A 175 17.97 0.12 28.09
N ALA A 176 18.37 1.28 27.56
CA ALA A 176 19.73 1.79 27.68
C ALA A 176 20.13 2.05 29.14
N ALA A 177 19.23 2.65 29.94
CA ALA A 177 19.42 2.84 31.38
C ALA A 177 19.57 1.50 32.13
N ALA A 178 18.86 0.46 31.69
CA ALA A 178 18.99 -0.91 32.15
C ALA A 178 20.19 -1.67 31.54
N ARG A 179 21.12 -0.96 30.88
CA ARG A 179 22.33 -1.50 30.21
C ARG A 179 22.05 -2.52 29.10
N VAL A 180 20.85 -2.49 28.51
CA VAL A 180 20.53 -3.24 27.29
C VAL A 180 21.02 -2.41 26.10
N PRO A 181 21.95 -2.92 25.25
CA PRO A 181 22.48 -2.14 24.15
C PRO A 181 21.39 -1.74 23.15
N VAL A 182 21.37 -0.48 22.74
CA VAL A 182 20.47 0.01 21.69
C VAL A 182 21.19 -0.06 20.34
N LEU A 183 20.62 -0.70 19.34
CA LEU A 183 21.20 -0.76 17.99
C LEU A 183 20.96 0.53 17.21
N THR A 184 19.76 1.10 17.28
CA THR A 184 19.36 2.33 16.56
C THR A 184 18.08 2.95 17.14
N ASP A 185 17.87 4.26 16.98
CA ASP A 185 16.70 5.00 17.49
C ASP A 185 15.48 4.94 16.54
N ASP A 186 15.64 5.41 15.29
CA ASP A 186 14.50 5.75 14.43
C ASP A 186 14.51 5.09 13.05
N ILE A 187 15.67 4.61 12.59
CA ILE A 187 15.81 3.87 11.33
C ILE A 187 16.54 2.56 11.58
N LEU A 188 15.92 1.45 11.19
CA LEU A 188 16.53 0.13 11.15
C LEU A 188 16.74 -0.26 9.69
N VAL A 189 17.99 -0.50 9.33
CA VAL A 189 18.38 -1.09 8.03
C VAL A 189 18.68 -2.56 8.23
N VAL A 190 18.20 -3.39 7.31
CA VAL A 190 18.35 -4.83 7.35
C VAL A 190 18.86 -5.36 6.00
N ASP A 191 19.87 -6.22 6.06
CA ASP A 191 20.38 -7.02 4.93
C ASP A 191 20.15 -8.51 5.25
N GLY A 192 19.25 -9.15 4.50
CA GLY A 192 18.69 -10.44 4.86
C GLY A 192 17.99 -10.38 6.22
N THR A 193 18.55 -11.07 7.22
CA THR A 193 18.10 -11.04 8.63
C THR A 193 19.10 -10.33 9.56
N THR A 194 20.04 -9.55 9.03
CA THR A 194 21.03 -8.82 9.82
C THR A 194 20.70 -7.34 9.88
N GLY A 195 20.54 -6.79 11.09
CA GLY A 195 20.33 -5.37 11.34
C GLY A 195 21.63 -4.59 11.46
N TYR A 196 21.65 -3.34 10.98
CA TYR A 196 22.79 -2.43 11.10
C TYR A 196 22.62 -1.41 12.22
N ALA A 197 23.72 -1.10 12.89
CA ALA A 197 23.78 -0.04 13.89
C ALA A 197 23.56 1.34 13.27
N GLY A 198 22.77 2.17 13.93
CA GLY A 198 22.62 3.59 13.61
C GLY A 198 23.62 4.47 14.38
N PRO A 199 23.50 5.80 14.28
CA PRO A 199 24.18 6.75 15.14
C PRO A 199 24.01 6.38 16.62
N ARG A 200 25.06 6.61 17.40
CA ARG A 200 25.17 6.25 18.82
C ARG A 200 24.51 7.29 19.71
N CYS A 201 23.26 7.62 19.40
CA CYS A 201 22.45 8.53 20.17
C CYS A 201 20.95 8.21 20.08
N LEU A 202 20.18 8.71 21.06
CA LEU A 202 18.72 8.73 21.07
C LEU A 202 18.24 10.17 21.23
N ASP A 203 17.24 10.60 20.48
CA ASP A 203 16.63 11.93 20.66
C ASP A 203 15.26 11.84 21.36
N LEU A 204 15.22 12.24 22.63
CA LEU A 204 14.00 12.26 23.44
C LEU A 204 13.27 13.60 23.32
N ARG A 205 11.93 13.57 23.30
CA ARG A 205 11.11 14.80 23.30
C ARG A 205 11.21 15.58 24.61
N ARG A 206 11.30 14.82 25.70
CA ARG A 206 11.50 15.26 27.07
C ARG A 206 12.30 14.17 27.77
N PRO A 207 13.13 14.52 28.76
CA PRO A 207 13.73 13.53 29.64
C PRO A 207 12.65 12.60 30.21
N VAL A 208 12.99 11.32 30.33
CA VAL A 208 12.08 10.35 30.93
C VAL A 208 12.19 10.46 32.44
N PRO A 209 11.09 10.75 33.18
CA PRO A 209 11.14 10.85 34.63
C PRO A 209 11.68 9.56 35.26
N GLY A 210 12.59 9.69 36.23
CA GLY A 210 13.17 8.55 36.96
C GLY A 210 14.35 7.85 36.27
N LEU A 211 14.63 8.13 34.99
CA LEU A 211 15.82 7.59 34.32
C LEU A 211 17.02 8.52 34.53
N ARG A 212 18.13 7.97 35.02
CA ARG A 212 19.42 8.66 35.13
C ARG A 212 20.24 8.39 33.87
N LEU A 213 20.07 9.24 32.87
CA LEU A 213 20.81 9.20 31.61
C LEU A 213 21.47 10.55 31.36
N ASP A 214 22.73 10.54 30.93
CA ASP A 214 23.43 11.76 30.54
C ASP A 214 22.80 12.32 29.26
N CYS A 215 22.19 13.48 29.41
CA CYS A 215 21.39 14.14 28.41
C CYS A 215 22.02 15.47 28.02
N ARG A 216 22.10 15.75 26.72
CA ARG A 216 22.51 17.06 26.18
C ARG A 216 21.37 17.67 25.37
N PRO A 217 21.22 19.00 25.34
CA PRO A 217 20.25 19.63 24.45
C PRO A 217 20.57 19.30 22.98
N ALA A 218 19.53 19.06 22.18
CA ALA A 218 19.65 18.76 20.76
C ALA A 218 18.48 19.35 19.97
N ARG A 219 18.69 19.52 18.65
CA ARG A 219 17.71 20.12 17.73
C ARG A 219 17.19 21.47 18.21
N ARG A 220 18.10 22.42 18.47
CA ARG A 220 17.78 23.76 18.99
C ARG A 220 16.93 23.65 20.27
N ASP A 221 17.40 22.85 21.21
CA ASP A 221 16.79 22.58 22.52
C ASP A 221 15.37 21.97 22.51
N SER A 222 14.87 21.56 21.35
CA SER A 222 13.57 20.88 21.23
C SER A 222 13.62 19.38 21.58
N ARG A 223 14.83 18.83 21.75
CA ARG A 223 15.10 17.45 22.11
C ARG A 223 16.20 17.36 23.16
N SER A 224 16.19 16.24 23.87
CA SER A 224 17.23 15.83 24.79
C SER A 224 17.92 14.60 24.20
N ARG A 225 19.18 14.75 23.83
CA ARG A 225 20.00 13.69 23.23
C ARG A 225 20.72 12.90 24.31
N VAL A 226 20.51 11.59 24.28
CA VAL A 226 21.24 10.62 25.11
C VAL A 226 22.32 9.98 24.25
N LEU A 227 23.56 9.99 24.71
CA LEU A 227 24.66 9.28 24.06
C LEU A 227 24.59 7.80 24.41
N LEU A 228 24.80 6.95 23.41
CA LEU A 228 24.77 5.50 23.57
C LEU A 228 26.18 4.92 23.54
N PRO A 229 26.47 3.86 24.32
CA PRO A 229 27.70 3.10 24.19
C PRO A 229 27.86 2.48 22.79
N PRO A 230 29.09 2.09 22.40
CA PRO A 230 29.34 1.31 21.20
C PRO A 230 28.55 -0.01 21.18
N VAL A 231 28.24 -0.48 19.98
CA VAL A 231 27.54 -1.75 19.71
C VAL A 231 28.15 -2.35 18.43
N PRO A 232 28.15 -3.68 18.23
CA PRO A 232 28.55 -4.24 16.94
C PRO A 232 27.77 -3.59 15.78
N ALA A 233 28.48 -3.23 14.71
CA ALA A 233 27.87 -2.54 13.58
C ALA A 233 26.79 -3.37 12.86
N ARG A 234 26.80 -4.69 13.09
CA ARG A 234 25.87 -5.66 12.52
C ARG A 234 25.46 -6.66 13.60
N VAL A 235 24.15 -6.90 13.70
CA VAL A 235 23.60 -7.85 14.68
C VAL A 235 22.48 -8.66 14.02
N PRO A 236 22.49 -10.01 14.14
CA PRO A 236 21.38 -10.83 13.65
C PRO A 236 20.06 -10.44 14.32
N LEU A 237 18.99 -10.35 13.54
CA LEU A 237 17.67 -10.04 14.08
C LEU A 237 17.11 -11.24 14.86
N GLY A 238 16.62 -10.95 16.07
CA GLY A 238 15.84 -11.87 16.89
C GLY A 238 14.36 -11.85 16.54
N GLY A 239 13.86 -10.70 16.06
CA GLY A 239 12.47 -10.55 15.65
C GLY A 239 11.90 -9.15 15.87
N TRP A 240 10.58 -9.06 15.97
CA TRP A 240 9.84 -7.81 15.82
C TRP A 240 8.88 -7.54 16.98
N LEU A 241 8.80 -6.27 17.38
CA LEU A 241 7.92 -5.78 18.43
C LEU A 241 7.08 -4.63 17.88
N PHE A 242 5.76 -4.75 17.96
CA PHE A 242 4.82 -3.72 17.55
C PHE A 242 4.23 -3.04 18.78
N LEU A 243 4.81 -1.90 19.14
CA LEU A 243 4.44 -1.09 20.28
C LEU A 243 3.17 -0.28 20.01
N SER A 244 2.20 -0.40 20.92
CA SER A 244 0.96 0.38 20.93
C SER A 244 0.55 0.75 22.35
N TRP A 245 -0.28 1.79 22.47
CA TRP A 245 -0.87 2.18 23.74
C TRP A 245 -2.12 1.33 24.04
N GLY A 246 -2.31 0.94 25.30
CA GLY A 246 -3.51 0.24 25.77
C GLY A 246 -3.64 0.32 27.30
N GLU A 247 -4.68 -0.31 27.84
CA GLU A 247 -5.04 -0.18 29.26
C GLU A 247 -4.16 -1.02 30.19
N ALA A 248 -3.62 -2.14 29.70
CA ALA A 248 -2.77 -3.04 30.45
C ALA A 248 -1.47 -3.35 29.69
N LEU A 249 -0.41 -3.62 30.43
CA LEU A 249 0.86 -4.09 29.87
C LEU A 249 0.70 -5.56 29.43
N GLY A 250 1.03 -5.86 28.18
CA GLY A 250 0.93 -7.22 27.65
C GLY A 250 1.72 -7.43 26.36
N MET A 251 2.06 -8.69 26.10
CA MET A 251 2.72 -9.14 24.87
C MET A 251 1.96 -10.30 24.26
N THR A 252 1.54 -10.17 23.00
CA THR A 252 0.81 -11.22 22.26
C THR A 252 1.59 -11.63 21.02
N PRO A 253 1.87 -12.93 20.77
CA PRO A 253 2.61 -13.36 19.60
C PRO A 253 1.85 -13.07 18.30
N LEU A 254 2.59 -12.82 17.24
CA LEU A 254 2.10 -12.56 15.89
C LEU A 254 2.51 -13.70 14.96
N GLY A 255 1.55 -14.21 14.18
CA GLY A 255 1.82 -15.19 13.13
C GLY A 255 2.57 -14.58 11.93
N ALA A 256 3.33 -15.41 11.23
CA ALA A 256 4.13 -15.01 10.07
C ALA A 256 3.35 -14.26 8.97
N PRO A 257 2.09 -14.63 8.59
CA PRO A 257 1.34 -13.89 7.58
C PRO A 257 1.01 -12.45 8.01
N GLU A 258 0.62 -12.27 9.27
CA GLU A 258 0.32 -10.96 9.84
C GLU A 258 1.59 -10.10 9.94
N LEU A 259 2.71 -10.71 10.36
CA LEU A 259 4.01 -10.06 10.38
C LEU A 259 4.41 -9.57 8.98
N LEU A 260 4.34 -10.44 7.97
CA LEU A 260 4.69 -10.11 6.58
C LEU A 260 3.86 -8.92 6.07
N ALA A 261 2.55 -8.92 6.32
CA ALA A 261 1.65 -7.83 5.94
C ALA A 261 2.04 -6.51 6.61
N ARG A 262 2.36 -6.56 7.92
CA ARG A 262 2.80 -5.38 8.68
C ARG A 262 4.14 -4.86 8.19
N LEU A 263 5.12 -5.72 7.96
CA LEU A 263 6.43 -5.33 7.44
C LEU A 263 6.30 -4.70 6.06
N ALA A 264 5.56 -5.32 5.14
CA ALA A 264 5.30 -4.78 3.81
C ALA A 264 4.71 -3.35 3.87
N CYS A 265 3.83 -3.08 4.84
CA CYS A 265 3.27 -1.76 5.07
C CYS A 265 4.19 -0.80 5.84
N ARG A 266 5.23 -1.25 6.53
CA ARG A 266 6.11 -0.38 7.33
C ARG A 266 7.46 -0.10 6.66
N ARG A 267 7.73 -0.72 5.51
CA ARG A 267 8.89 -0.45 4.68
C ARG A 267 8.94 0.99 4.19
N SER A 268 10.13 1.54 4.23
CA SER A 268 10.47 2.80 3.57
C SER A 268 10.55 2.57 2.06
N TRP A 269 10.01 3.48 1.27
CA TRP A 269 10.12 3.44 -0.20
C TRP A 269 9.59 2.16 -0.83
N ARG A 270 8.31 1.87 -0.59
CA ARG A 270 7.63 0.66 -1.11
C ARG A 270 7.58 0.61 -2.64
N ASN A 271 7.76 1.75 -3.30
CA ASN A 271 7.85 1.87 -4.75
C ASN A 271 9.21 1.42 -5.31
N LEU A 272 10.25 1.34 -4.47
CA LEU A 272 11.54 0.79 -4.87
C LEU A 272 11.53 -0.74 -4.78
N PRO A 273 12.22 -1.44 -5.71
CA PRO A 273 12.27 -2.91 -5.72
C PRO A 273 12.73 -3.53 -4.40
N SER A 274 12.31 -4.76 -4.17
CA SER A 274 12.77 -5.60 -3.06
C SER A 274 13.00 -7.00 -3.53
N ASP A 275 13.95 -7.66 -2.89
CA ASP A 275 14.06 -9.10 -2.93
C ASP A 275 12.93 -9.75 -2.10
N PRO A 276 12.04 -10.56 -2.71
CA PRO A 276 10.99 -11.28 -2.01
C PRO A 276 11.52 -12.23 -0.94
N ALA A 277 12.66 -12.87 -1.18
CA ALA A 277 13.23 -13.84 -0.24
C ALA A 277 13.60 -13.17 1.09
N THR A 278 14.16 -11.96 1.03
CA THR A 278 14.42 -11.14 2.22
C THR A 278 13.15 -10.88 3.03
N MET A 279 12.03 -10.53 2.37
CA MET A 279 10.77 -10.28 3.08
C MET A 279 10.19 -11.53 3.74
N LEU A 280 10.29 -12.68 3.07
CA LEU A 280 9.85 -13.97 3.63
C LEU A 280 10.73 -14.37 4.82
N ALA A 281 12.06 -14.26 4.70
CA ALA A 281 12.99 -14.54 5.80
C ALA A 281 12.78 -13.62 7.01
N LEU A 282 12.42 -12.36 6.78
CA LEU A 282 12.06 -11.45 7.88
C LEU A 282 10.73 -11.84 8.55
N ALA A 283 9.80 -12.40 7.79
CA ALA A 283 8.50 -12.84 8.29
C ALA A 283 8.54 -14.21 9.02
N THR A 284 9.61 -14.98 8.89
CA THR A 284 9.83 -16.19 9.71
C THR A 284 10.39 -15.88 11.09
N LEU A 285 10.83 -14.64 11.34
CA LEU A 285 11.32 -14.25 12.65
C LEU A 285 10.16 -14.08 13.65
N PRO A 286 10.35 -14.42 14.93
CA PRO A 286 9.37 -14.19 15.97
C PRO A 286 8.88 -12.74 16.03
N ALA A 287 7.61 -12.55 16.34
CA ALA A 287 7.03 -11.21 16.47
C ALA A 287 5.96 -11.12 17.54
N TRP A 288 5.83 -9.96 18.16
CA TRP A 288 4.83 -9.69 19.21
C TRP A 288 4.18 -8.32 19.03
N ASP A 289 2.89 -8.25 19.35
CA ASP A 289 2.23 -7.01 19.74
C ASP A 289 2.58 -6.70 21.20
N LEU A 290 3.23 -5.56 21.43
CA LEU A 290 3.55 -5.03 22.75
C LEU A 290 2.58 -3.89 23.07
N VAL A 291 1.69 -4.12 24.01
CA VAL A 291 0.73 -3.13 24.48
C VAL A 291 1.19 -2.62 25.84
N ARG A 292 1.16 -1.30 26.05
CA ARG A 292 1.41 -0.73 27.38
C ARG A 292 0.60 0.55 27.62
N PRO A 293 0.31 0.93 28.86
CA PRO A 293 -0.22 2.25 29.18
C PRO A 293 0.79 3.37 28.90
N PRO A 294 0.33 4.60 28.62
CA PRO A 294 1.18 5.78 28.49
C PRO A 294 1.69 6.29 29.86
N ASP A 295 2.14 5.37 30.72
CA ASP A 295 2.68 5.66 32.06
C ASP A 295 4.18 5.30 32.13
N TRP A 296 4.99 6.27 32.55
CA TRP A 296 6.44 6.12 32.72
C TRP A 296 6.81 5.13 33.81
N ARG A 297 5.98 4.98 34.84
CA ARG A 297 6.21 4.09 35.99
C ARG A 297 6.23 2.61 35.58
N LEU A 298 5.64 2.28 34.43
CA LEU A 298 5.59 0.92 33.90
C LEU A 298 6.77 0.58 32.98
N LEU A 299 7.74 1.48 32.78
CA LEU A 299 8.90 1.21 31.92
C LEU A 299 9.75 0.04 32.42
N ASP A 300 10.06 0.00 33.72
CA ASP A 300 10.86 -1.10 34.28
C ASP A 300 10.13 -2.44 34.17
N ALA A 301 8.82 -2.44 34.43
CA ALA A 301 7.98 -3.62 34.23
C ALA A 301 7.93 -4.05 32.76
N THR A 302 7.89 -3.09 31.83
CA THR A 302 7.94 -3.34 30.38
C THR A 302 9.28 -3.96 29.98
N CYS A 303 10.40 -3.43 30.48
CA CYS A 303 11.73 -3.98 30.22
C CYS A 303 11.86 -5.40 30.77
N ARG A 304 11.38 -5.68 31.99
CA ARG A 304 11.37 -7.04 32.55
C ARG A 304 10.54 -8.01 31.72
N LEU A 305 9.34 -7.62 31.30
CA LEU A 305 8.48 -8.45 30.45
C LEU A 305 9.17 -8.78 29.12
N LEU A 306 9.82 -7.79 28.48
CA LEU A 306 10.60 -7.99 27.26
C LEU A 306 11.74 -8.99 27.49
N THR A 307 12.51 -8.81 28.57
CA THR A 307 13.61 -9.74 28.86
C THR A 307 13.10 -11.16 29.02
N LEU A 308 12.10 -11.38 29.90
CA LEU A 308 11.55 -12.72 30.15
C LEU A 308 11.00 -13.39 28.89
N THR A 309 10.22 -12.65 28.09
CA THR A 309 9.56 -13.20 26.90
C THR A 309 10.56 -13.53 25.79
N LEU A 310 11.54 -12.66 25.58
CA LEU A 310 12.45 -12.75 24.44
C LEU A 310 13.65 -13.68 24.71
N THR A 311 14.05 -13.87 25.97
CA THR A 311 15.07 -14.87 26.32
C THR A 311 14.51 -16.30 26.39
N GLY A 312 13.20 -16.45 26.58
CA GLY A 312 12.52 -17.76 26.63
C GLY A 312 12.06 -18.30 25.27
N SER A 313 12.19 -17.53 24.18
CA SER A 313 11.74 -17.96 22.84
C SER A 313 12.81 -18.84 22.17
N PRO A 314 12.46 -20.04 21.64
CA PRO A 314 13.43 -20.89 20.95
C PRO A 314 14.01 -20.19 19.72
N ALA A 315 15.32 -20.30 19.55
CA ALA A 315 16.03 -19.75 18.41
C ALA A 315 15.59 -20.45 17.11
N PRO A 316 15.39 -19.74 15.99
CA PRO A 316 15.35 -20.39 14.69
C PRO A 316 16.71 -21.05 14.44
N ALA A 317 16.68 -22.32 14.02
CA ALA A 317 17.87 -23.13 13.75
C ALA A 317 18.79 -22.42 12.74
N PRO A 318 20.12 -22.48 12.93
CA PRO A 318 21.05 -21.96 11.94
C PRO A 318 20.90 -22.79 10.66
N THR A 319 20.54 -22.14 9.55
CA THR A 319 20.76 -22.72 8.23
C THR A 319 22.26 -22.82 8.03
N HIS A 320 22.81 -24.03 8.19
CA HIS A 320 24.19 -24.34 7.85
C HIS A 320 24.37 -24.16 6.34
N THR A 321 24.84 -22.99 5.92
CA THR A 321 25.51 -22.86 4.63
C THR A 321 26.97 -23.18 4.89
N SER A 322 27.34 -24.45 4.73
CA SER A 322 28.73 -24.88 4.62
C SER A 322 29.39 -24.13 3.46
N ALA A 323 30.52 -23.49 3.74
CA ALA A 323 31.38 -22.90 2.73
C ALA A 323 31.87 -24.00 1.77
N PRO A 324 31.85 -23.79 0.44
CA PRO A 324 32.58 -24.65 -0.47
C PRO A 324 34.04 -24.22 -0.51
N GLU A 325 34.94 -25.20 -0.34
CA GLU A 325 36.36 -25.10 -0.66
C GLU A 325 36.59 -24.87 -2.16
N PRO A 326 37.77 -24.35 -2.56
CA PRO A 326 37.96 -23.73 -3.87
C PRO A 326 38.17 -24.79 -4.95
N MET A 327 37.27 -24.83 -5.94
CA MET A 327 37.51 -25.52 -7.20
C MET A 327 37.38 -24.53 -8.38
N ALA A 328 38.41 -24.61 -9.22
CA ALA A 328 38.66 -24.01 -10.54
C ALA A 328 37.56 -23.16 -11.20
N GLU A 329 38.00 -21.98 -11.68
CA GLU A 329 37.24 -21.03 -12.49
C GLU A 329 36.55 -21.68 -13.70
N PRO A 330 35.23 -21.50 -13.87
CA PRO A 330 34.59 -21.64 -15.17
C PRO A 330 34.49 -20.26 -15.86
N GLU A 331 34.81 -20.27 -17.16
CA GLU A 331 34.73 -19.13 -18.08
C GLU A 331 33.39 -18.34 -18.01
N PRO A 332 33.41 -17.04 -18.36
CA PRO A 332 32.27 -16.15 -18.20
C PRO A 332 31.16 -16.44 -19.24
N VAL A 333 30.05 -16.99 -18.77
CA VAL A 333 28.78 -17.02 -19.54
C VAL A 333 28.18 -15.60 -19.56
N PRO A 334 27.75 -15.06 -20.72
CA PRO A 334 27.30 -13.68 -20.82
C PRO A 334 25.97 -13.44 -20.09
N ALA A 335 25.91 -12.33 -19.37
CA ALA A 335 24.76 -11.91 -18.58
C ALA A 335 23.46 -11.77 -19.44
N PRO A 336 22.31 -12.29 -18.98
CA PRO A 336 21.06 -12.09 -19.68
C PRO A 336 20.61 -10.62 -19.55
N ARG A 337 20.41 -9.99 -20.70
CA ARG A 337 19.67 -8.73 -20.85
C ARG A 337 18.23 -8.93 -20.37
N SER A 338 17.83 -8.38 -19.20
CA SER A 338 16.43 -8.00 -18.97
C SER A 338 16.23 -7.08 -17.76
N ALA A 339 16.16 -5.78 -18.02
CA ALA A 339 15.64 -4.79 -17.05
C ALA A 339 14.09 -4.77 -17.01
N ALA A 340 13.41 -5.52 -17.87
CA ALA A 340 11.94 -5.54 -17.96
C ALA A 340 11.30 -6.65 -17.10
N THR A 341 12.02 -7.71 -16.76
CA THR A 341 11.47 -8.86 -16.00
C THR A 341 11.42 -8.60 -14.48
N THR A 342 12.29 -7.77 -13.93
CA THR A 342 12.41 -7.52 -12.48
C THR A 342 11.32 -6.60 -11.90
N ALA A 343 10.83 -5.63 -12.68
CA ALA A 343 9.72 -4.76 -12.27
C ALA A 343 8.40 -5.53 -12.10
N THR A 344 8.19 -6.55 -12.92
CA THR A 344 7.01 -7.43 -12.90
C THR A 344 7.01 -8.34 -11.65
N GLY A 345 8.18 -8.82 -11.22
CA GLY A 345 8.32 -9.67 -10.03
C GLY A 345 8.03 -8.94 -8.70
N ALA A 346 8.46 -7.69 -8.55
CA ALA A 346 8.21 -6.91 -7.34
C ALA A 346 6.72 -6.53 -7.16
N ALA A 347 6.05 -6.17 -8.26
CA ALA A 347 4.61 -5.90 -8.25
C ALA A 347 3.78 -7.17 -8.00
N ALA A 348 4.19 -8.32 -8.57
CA ALA A 348 3.59 -9.62 -8.31
C ALA A 348 3.74 -10.04 -6.85
N THR A 349 4.90 -9.77 -6.24
CA THR A 349 5.18 -10.09 -4.82
C THR A 349 4.35 -9.22 -3.87
N ALA A 350 4.29 -7.91 -4.09
CA ALA A 350 3.47 -7.01 -3.27
C ALA A 350 1.98 -7.39 -3.34
N GLN A 351 1.53 -7.84 -4.51
CA GLN A 351 0.18 -8.34 -4.72
C GLN A 351 -0.05 -9.68 -4.00
N ALA A 352 0.89 -10.62 -4.06
CA ALA A 352 0.81 -11.89 -3.34
C ALA A 352 0.74 -11.68 -1.82
N VAL A 353 1.59 -10.79 -1.27
CA VAL A 353 1.55 -10.42 0.15
C VAL A 353 0.23 -9.77 0.54
N ARG A 354 -0.31 -8.88 -0.30
CA ARG A 354 -1.63 -8.30 -0.07
C ARG A 354 -2.72 -9.38 -0.10
N GLY A 355 -2.63 -10.34 -1.01
CA GLY A 355 -3.53 -11.50 -1.09
C GLY A 355 -3.51 -12.30 0.21
N LEU A 356 -2.33 -12.71 0.69
CA LEU A 356 -2.17 -13.43 1.96
C LEU A 356 -2.72 -12.63 3.16
N ALA A 357 -2.53 -11.31 3.17
CA ALA A 357 -3.08 -10.45 4.22
C ALA A 357 -4.61 -10.39 4.19
N LEU A 358 -5.21 -10.38 2.99
CA LEU A 358 -6.66 -10.43 2.81
C LEU A 358 -7.22 -11.82 3.14
N ASP A 359 -6.49 -12.90 2.84
CA ASP A 359 -6.82 -14.28 3.23
C ASP A 359 -6.83 -14.44 4.76
N ALA A 360 -5.78 -13.99 5.45
CA ALA A 360 -5.73 -14.01 6.90
C ALA A 360 -6.84 -13.13 7.52
N LEU A 361 -7.14 -11.98 6.91
CA LEU A 361 -8.20 -11.09 7.35
C LEU A 361 -9.59 -11.74 7.22
N VAL A 362 -9.88 -12.40 6.09
CA VAL A 362 -11.17 -13.06 5.91
C VAL A 362 -11.33 -14.23 6.87
N VAL A 363 -10.29 -15.04 7.09
CA VAL A 363 -10.37 -16.16 8.05
C VAL A 363 -10.62 -15.66 9.46
N ARG A 364 -9.86 -14.65 9.92
CA ARG A 364 -10.05 -14.06 11.25
C ARG A 364 -11.45 -13.48 11.43
N THR A 365 -11.94 -12.78 10.43
CA THR A 365 -13.28 -12.15 10.48
C THR A 365 -14.38 -13.21 10.47
N ALA A 366 -14.29 -14.20 9.58
CA ALA A 366 -15.26 -15.28 9.47
C ALA A 366 -15.28 -16.15 10.73
N THR A 367 -14.12 -16.38 11.36
CA THR A 367 -14.00 -17.10 12.64
C THR A 367 -14.68 -16.33 13.75
N ALA A 368 -14.37 -15.05 13.92
CA ALA A 368 -14.96 -14.25 14.99
C ALA A 368 -16.49 -14.03 14.85
N LEU A 369 -17.01 -14.05 13.61
CA LEU A 369 -18.45 -14.09 13.34
C LEU A 369 -19.05 -15.45 13.74
N ARG A 370 -18.40 -16.56 13.35
CA ARG A 370 -18.82 -17.92 13.67
C ARG A 370 -18.85 -18.18 15.18
N ASP A 371 -17.86 -17.70 15.91
CA ASP A 371 -17.76 -17.80 17.37
C ASP A 371 -18.94 -17.10 18.09
N ARG A 372 -19.63 -16.20 17.38
CA ARG A 372 -20.84 -15.51 17.86
C ARG A 372 -22.11 -16.03 17.19
N GLY A 373 -22.07 -17.23 16.61
CA GLY A 373 -23.21 -17.87 15.96
C GLY A 373 -23.61 -17.26 14.62
N ILE A 374 -22.76 -16.45 13.99
CA ILE A 374 -23.07 -15.79 12.72
C ILE A 374 -22.33 -16.51 11.59
N ALA A 375 -23.08 -17.25 10.77
CA ALA A 375 -22.55 -17.84 9.54
C ALA A 375 -22.19 -16.75 8.53
N SER A 376 -21.11 -16.97 7.78
CA SER A 376 -20.65 -16.07 6.73
C SER A 376 -20.07 -16.82 5.53
N VAL A 377 -20.19 -16.25 4.33
CA VAL A 377 -19.68 -16.80 3.06
C VAL A 377 -18.85 -15.75 2.33
N LEU A 378 -17.64 -16.10 1.91
CA LEU A 378 -16.75 -15.24 1.11
C LEU A 378 -17.19 -15.23 -0.36
N LEU A 379 -17.81 -14.13 -0.81
CA LEU A 379 -18.45 -14.05 -2.13
C LEU A 379 -17.47 -13.96 -3.30
N LYS A 380 -16.34 -13.27 -3.10
CA LYS A 380 -15.35 -12.98 -4.14
C LYS A 380 -13.93 -13.22 -3.60
N GLY A 381 -12.91 -12.75 -4.31
CA GLY A 381 -11.53 -12.90 -3.88
C GLY A 381 -10.98 -14.29 -4.19
N ALA A 382 -10.42 -14.96 -3.18
CA ALA A 382 -9.74 -16.25 -3.33
C ALA A 382 -10.67 -17.38 -3.81
N GLY A 383 -11.91 -17.47 -3.27
CA GLY A 383 -12.89 -18.47 -3.69
C GLY A 383 -13.23 -18.37 -5.17
N LEU A 384 -13.48 -17.15 -5.65
CA LEU A 384 -13.72 -16.93 -7.07
C LEU A 384 -12.47 -17.19 -7.92
N ALA A 385 -11.28 -16.79 -7.44
CA ALA A 385 -10.03 -17.01 -8.17
C ALA A 385 -9.72 -18.51 -8.36
N HIS A 386 -10.03 -19.32 -7.35
CA HIS A 386 -9.92 -20.77 -7.41
C HIS A 386 -10.79 -21.36 -8.53
N ARG A 387 -12.09 -20.99 -8.57
CA ARG A 387 -13.05 -21.45 -9.60
C ARG A 387 -12.65 -21.04 -11.02
N LEU A 388 -12.15 -19.80 -11.16
CA LEU A 388 -11.74 -19.27 -12.46
C LEU A 388 -10.34 -19.77 -12.90
N ARG A 389 -9.73 -20.69 -12.14
CA ARG A 389 -8.39 -21.26 -12.39
C ARG A 389 -7.33 -20.17 -12.58
N ASN A 390 -7.42 -19.09 -11.80
CA ASN A 390 -6.51 -17.95 -11.86
C ASN A 390 -6.02 -17.51 -10.47
N ALA A 391 -6.08 -18.43 -9.49
CA ALA A 391 -5.43 -18.30 -8.19
C ALA A 391 -3.97 -17.85 -8.37
N GLY A 392 -3.55 -16.85 -7.60
CA GLY A 392 -2.21 -16.24 -7.70
C GLY A 392 -2.06 -15.09 -8.72
N SER A 393 -2.91 -15.01 -9.74
CA SER A 393 -2.86 -13.90 -10.73
C SER A 393 -3.97 -12.85 -10.53
N ARG A 394 -5.15 -13.28 -10.05
CA ARG A 394 -6.29 -12.38 -9.81
C ARG A 394 -6.01 -11.42 -8.66
N ARG A 395 -6.08 -10.10 -8.92
CA ARG A 395 -5.97 -9.07 -7.87
C ARG A 395 -7.33 -8.83 -7.22
N TYR A 396 -7.38 -8.83 -5.90
CA TYR A 396 -8.53 -8.36 -5.13
C TYR A 396 -8.05 -7.35 -4.09
N ASP A 397 -8.84 -6.30 -3.89
CA ASP A 397 -8.46 -5.13 -3.12
C ASP A 397 -9.14 -5.10 -1.74
N ASP A 398 -10.20 -5.88 -1.58
CA ASP A 398 -11.14 -5.96 -0.47
C ASP A 398 -11.61 -7.41 -0.23
N VAL A 399 -12.26 -7.63 0.91
CA VAL A 399 -12.90 -8.89 1.31
C VAL A 399 -14.43 -8.71 1.26
N ASP A 400 -15.13 -9.50 0.44
CA ASP A 400 -16.60 -9.48 0.36
C ASP A 400 -17.21 -10.63 1.19
N LEU A 401 -17.72 -10.36 2.39
CA LEU A 401 -18.35 -11.36 3.26
C LEU A 401 -19.88 -11.20 3.27
N LEU A 402 -20.61 -12.23 2.85
CA LEU A 402 -22.07 -12.31 2.97
C LEU A 402 -22.46 -12.92 4.32
N VAL A 403 -23.47 -12.32 4.96
CA VAL A 403 -24.17 -12.88 6.12
C VAL A 403 -25.68 -12.86 5.88
N ALA A 404 -26.43 -13.61 6.69
CA ALA A 404 -27.90 -13.58 6.62
C ALA A 404 -28.43 -12.15 6.87
N PRO A 405 -29.48 -11.70 6.15
CA PRO A 405 -30.08 -10.39 6.39
C PRO A 405 -30.50 -10.17 7.85
N ALA A 406 -31.03 -11.22 8.50
CA ALA A 406 -31.47 -11.18 9.89
C ALA A 406 -30.33 -10.98 10.89
N THR A 407 -29.11 -11.44 10.58
CA THR A 407 -27.94 -11.32 11.47
C THR A 407 -27.02 -10.16 11.07
N PHE A 408 -27.39 -9.36 10.08
CA PHE A 408 -26.52 -8.30 9.54
C PHE A 408 -26.12 -7.26 10.59
N ASP A 409 -27.08 -6.80 11.41
CA ASP A 409 -26.77 -5.82 12.46
C ASP A 409 -25.96 -6.42 13.61
N ALA A 410 -26.16 -7.71 13.90
CA ALA A 410 -25.31 -8.44 14.84
C ALA A 410 -23.87 -8.54 14.32
N ALA A 411 -23.69 -8.88 13.04
CA ALA A 411 -22.37 -8.96 12.40
C ALA A 411 -21.65 -7.60 12.42
N GLN A 412 -22.37 -6.50 12.19
CA GLN A 412 -21.78 -5.16 12.34
C GLN A 412 -21.32 -4.85 13.76
N ARG A 413 -22.04 -5.32 14.80
CA ARG A 413 -21.59 -5.19 16.19
C ARG A 413 -20.30 -5.96 16.43
N VAL A 414 -20.22 -7.21 15.96
CA VAL A 414 -18.99 -8.01 16.03
C VAL A 414 -17.80 -7.28 15.40
N LEU A 415 -17.97 -6.70 14.21
CA LEU A 415 -16.91 -5.94 13.56
C LEU A 415 -16.47 -4.72 14.41
N ARG A 416 -17.40 -3.98 15.00
CA ARG A 416 -17.07 -2.85 15.90
C ARG A 416 -16.28 -3.31 17.12
N ASP A 417 -16.71 -4.40 17.76
CA ASP A 417 -16.07 -4.98 18.94
C ASP A 417 -14.64 -5.44 18.64
N LEU A 418 -14.41 -5.96 17.44
CA LEU A 418 -13.09 -6.31 16.93
C LEU A 418 -12.24 -5.10 16.51
N GLY A 419 -12.72 -3.87 16.68
CA GLY A 419 -11.98 -2.65 16.36
C GLY A 419 -12.09 -2.20 14.91
N TYR A 420 -12.94 -2.81 14.08
CA TYR A 420 -13.20 -2.31 12.73
C TYR A 420 -13.90 -0.95 12.80
N ARG A 421 -13.69 -0.14 11.77
CA ARG A 421 -14.29 1.19 11.65
C ARG A 421 -15.07 1.31 10.35
N PRO A 422 -16.34 1.72 10.36
CA PRO A 422 -17.10 1.91 9.13
C PRO A 422 -16.44 3.04 8.32
N ILE A 423 -16.23 2.82 7.02
CA ILE A 423 -15.55 3.82 6.17
C ILE A 423 -16.36 5.12 6.04
N LEU A 424 -17.68 5.02 6.20
CA LEU A 424 -18.63 6.14 6.11
C LEU A 424 -19.48 6.22 7.39
N ALA A 425 -18.84 6.47 8.54
CA ALA A 425 -19.56 6.74 9.78
C ALA A 425 -20.52 7.93 9.61
N GLY A 426 -21.83 7.74 9.83
CA GLY A 426 -22.84 8.79 9.75
C GLY A 426 -23.44 9.06 8.36
N ALA A 427 -23.03 8.33 7.31
CA ALA A 427 -23.69 8.41 6.01
C ALA A 427 -25.03 7.65 6.03
N ARG A 428 -26.06 8.21 5.38
CA ARG A 428 -27.36 7.54 5.22
C ARG A 428 -27.19 6.30 4.33
N GLN A 429 -28.02 5.28 4.55
CA GLN A 429 -28.04 4.06 3.71
C GLN A 429 -28.16 4.37 2.21
N ASP A 430 -28.94 5.40 1.87
CA ASP A 430 -29.24 5.77 0.49
C ASP A 430 -28.20 6.71 -0.15
N ASP A 431 -27.26 7.28 0.61
CA ASP A 431 -26.34 8.31 0.09
C ASP A 431 -25.42 7.76 -1.04
N TRP A 432 -25.15 6.45 -1.01
CA TRP A 432 -24.24 5.76 -1.95
C TRP A 432 -24.87 4.52 -2.60
N ALA A 433 -26.19 4.30 -2.44
CA ALA A 433 -26.96 3.23 -3.10
C ALA A 433 -26.50 1.76 -2.84
N HIS A 434 -25.62 1.50 -1.88
CA HIS A 434 -25.25 0.13 -1.49
C HIS A 434 -26.13 -0.37 -0.35
N TRP A 435 -27.43 -0.56 -0.61
CA TRP A 435 -28.35 -1.16 0.37
C TRP A 435 -27.89 -2.56 0.81
N HIS A 436 -27.17 -3.27 -0.05
CA HIS A 436 -26.76 -4.66 0.12
C HIS A 436 -25.40 -4.82 0.84
N ALA A 437 -24.60 -3.75 0.98
CA ALA A 437 -23.24 -3.86 1.50
C ALA A 437 -22.83 -2.68 2.39
N ARG A 438 -21.90 -2.93 3.32
CA ARG A 438 -21.27 -1.92 4.17
C ARG A 438 -19.76 -2.11 4.22
N PRO A 439 -18.97 -1.10 3.80
CA PRO A 439 -17.52 -1.18 3.83
C PRO A 439 -16.94 -0.84 5.21
N TRP A 440 -16.06 -1.70 5.70
CA TRP A 440 -15.38 -1.59 6.99
C TRP A 440 -13.87 -1.58 6.81
N ARG A 441 -13.19 -0.66 7.50
CA ARG A 441 -11.73 -0.67 7.60
C ARG A 441 -11.31 -1.60 8.73
N ALA A 442 -10.44 -2.55 8.41
CA ALA A 442 -9.87 -3.46 9.40
C ALA A 442 -8.98 -2.72 10.40
N PRO A 443 -8.91 -3.17 11.66
CA PRO A 443 -7.92 -2.66 12.61
C PRO A 443 -6.51 -3.03 12.15
N GLY A 444 -5.55 -2.18 12.45
CA GLY A 444 -4.14 -2.42 12.18
C GLY A 444 -3.50 -1.44 11.19
N PRO A 445 -2.20 -1.62 10.90
CA PRO A 445 -1.42 -0.68 10.11
C PRO A 445 -1.64 -0.80 8.60
N ALA A 446 -2.20 -1.92 8.13
CA ALA A 446 -2.53 -2.15 6.73
C ALA A 446 -3.91 -1.56 6.42
N ALA A 447 -4.01 -0.82 5.31
CA ALA A 447 -5.28 -0.29 4.83
C ALA A 447 -6.08 -1.40 4.11
N LEU A 448 -6.57 -2.38 4.89
CA LEU A 448 -7.42 -3.46 4.41
C LEU A 448 -8.90 -3.17 4.70
N THR A 449 -9.77 -3.70 3.85
CA THR A 449 -11.21 -3.44 3.91
C THR A 449 -12.02 -4.73 3.81
N VAL A 450 -13.08 -4.81 4.61
CA VAL A 450 -14.10 -5.85 4.55
C VAL A 450 -15.41 -5.18 4.17
N ASP A 451 -15.96 -5.58 3.04
CA ASP A 451 -17.33 -5.26 2.65
C ASP A 451 -18.25 -6.35 3.22
N LEU A 452 -19.06 -5.96 4.20
CA LEU A 452 -20.05 -6.83 4.81
C LEU A 452 -21.35 -6.73 4.01
N HIS A 453 -21.77 -7.85 3.42
CA HIS A 453 -22.93 -7.98 2.56
C HIS A 453 -24.10 -8.66 3.28
N ARG A 454 -25.32 -8.22 2.95
CA ARG A 454 -26.60 -8.88 3.27
C ARG A 454 -27.41 -9.23 2.02
N GLY A 455 -26.79 -9.13 0.85
CA GLY A 455 -27.42 -9.31 -0.45
C GLY A 455 -26.41 -8.98 -1.54
N PHE A 456 -26.88 -8.80 -2.77
CA PHE A 456 -26.01 -8.44 -3.89
C PHE A 456 -26.72 -7.50 -4.87
N ALA A 457 -25.95 -6.70 -5.61
CA ALA A 457 -26.52 -5.82 -6.62
C ALA A 457 -27.27 -6.64 -7.69
N GLY A 458 -28.53 -6.26 -7.97
CA GLY A 458 -29.37 -6.97 -8.94
C GLY A 458 -30.18 -8.13 -8.37
N VAL A 459 -30.03 -8.47 -7.09
CA VAL A 459 -30.87 -9.45 -6.37
C VAL A 459 -32.08 -8.75 -5.77
N ALA A 460 -33.29 -9.28 -6.01
CA ALA A 460 -34.52 -8.74 -5.43
C ALA A 460 -34.84 -9.37 -4.07
N ASP A 461 -34.57 -10.67 -3.90
CA ASP A 461 -34.79 -11.39 -2.64
C ASP A 461 -33.45 -11.75 -1.97
N PRO A 462 -32.99 -10.94 -0.99
CA PRO A 462 -31.74 -11.20 -0.26
C PRO A 462 -31.81 -12.42 0.67
N VAL A 463 -33.00 -12.83 1.12
CA VAL A 463 -33.16 -13.99 2.01
C VAL A 463 -33.01 -15.27 1.21
N ALA A 464 -33.70 -15.37 0.06
CA ALA A 464 -33.54 -16.48 -0.87
C ALA A 464 -32.09 -16.56 -1.40
N PHE A 465 -31.45 -15.42 -1.63
CA PHE A 465 -30.04 -15.38 -2.05
C PHE A 465 -29.09 -15.89 -0.98
N TRP A 466 -29.25 -15.45 0.27
CA TRP A 466 -28.49 -16.01 1.39
C TRP A 466 -28.68 -17.52 1.50
N SER A 467 -29.93 -18.00 1.45
CA SER A 467 -30.23 -19.43 1.55
C SER A 467 -29.56 -20.21 0.42
N ALA A 468 -29.66 -19.73 -0.82
CA ALA A 468 -29.05 -20.40 -1.98
C ALA A 468 -27.52 -20.49 -1.85
N VAL A 469 -26.87 -19.37 -1.50
CA VAL A 469 -25.39 -19.30 -1.43
C VAL A 469 -24.83 -20.03 -0.22
N SER A 470 -25.51 -20.01 0.93
CA SER A 470 -25.00 -20.61 2.16
C SER A 470 -25.24 -22.12 2.27
N THR A 471 -26.34 -22.64 1.71
CA THR A 471 -26.71 -24.06 1.84
C THR A 471 -25.71 -24.97 1.14
N THR A 472 -25.22 -24.58 -0.03
CA THR A 472 -24.28 -25.37 -0.82
C THR A 472 -22.85 -24.84 -0.71
N ALA A 473 -22.57 -23.94 0.24
CA ALA A 473 -21.25 -23.35 0.39
C ALA A 473 -20.19 -24.42 0.68
N GLU A 474 -19.11 -24.39 -0.08
CA GLU A 474 -17.97 -25.30 0.07
C GLU A 474 -16.92 -24.70 0.99
N ARG A 475 -16.05 -25.55 1.53
CA ARG A 475 -14.94 -25.13 2.39
C ARG A 475 -13.69 -24.95 1.55
N LEU A 476 -13.05 -23.80 1.69
CA LEU A 476 -11.78 -23.49 1.05
C LEU A 476 -10.73 -23.15 2.11
N ASP A 477 -9.58 -23.81 2.00
CA ASP A 477 -8.42 -23.53 2.83
C ASP A 477 -7.69 -22.30 2.31
N LEU A 478 -7.53 -21.31 3.20
CA LEU A 478 -6.79 -20.09 2.96
C LEU A 478 -5.68 -19.93 4.01
N ALA A 479 -4.79 -18.97 3.80
CA ALA A 479 -3.80 -18.62 4.80
C ALA A 479 -4.49 -18.22 6.12
N GLY A 480 -4.27 -19.00 7.17
CA GLY A 480 -4.84 -18.77 8.50
C GLY A 480 -6.05 -19.63 8.85
N GLY A 481 -6.58 -20.44 7.91
CA GLY A 481 -7.64 -21.42 8.18
C GLY A 481 -8.70 -21.53 7.07
N THR A 482 -9.85 -22.13 7.40
CA THR A 482 -10.87 -22.50 6.41
C THR A 482 -12.07 -21.55 6.43
N VAL A 483 -12.49 -21.11 5.24
CA VAL A 483 -13.67 -20.25 5.02
C VAL A 483 -14.71 -20.93 4.13
N ALA A 484 -15.97 -20.53 4.26
CA ALA A 484 -17.02 -20.94 3.35
C ALA A 484 -17.00 -20.07 2.09
N VAL A 485 -17.07 -20.70 0.91
CA VAL A 485 -17.12 -20.04 -0.40
C VAL A 485 -18.30 -20.58 -1.21
N PRO A 486 -18.83 -19.81 -2.17
CA PRO A 486 -19.89 -20.30 -3.06
C PRO A 486 -19.48 -21.57 -3.81
N ASP A 487 -20.45 -22.47 -3.99
CA ASP A 487 -20.34 -23.56 -4.96
C ASP A 487 -20.20 -23.01 -6.40
N GLU A 488 -19.98 -23.92 -7.34
CA GLU A 488 -19.76 -23.54 -8.74
C GLU A 488 -20.96 -22.78 -9.37
N PRO A 489 -22.24 -23.20 -9.21
CA PRO A 489 -23.39 -22.46 -9.71
C PRO A 489 -23.57 -21.08 -9.07
N CYS A 490 -23.38 -20.95 -7.76
CA CYS A 490 -23.47 -19.65 -7.09
C CYS A 490 -22.32 -18.72 -7.51
N ALA A 491 -21.11 -19.24 -7.73
CA ALA A 491 -20.00 -18.48 -8.28
C ALA A 491 -20.31 -17.96 -9.70
N ALA A 492 -20.89 -18.79 -10.57
CA ALA A 492 -21.32 -18.38 -11.91
C ALA A 492 -22.36 -17.24 -11.86
N LEU A 493 -23.35 -17.35 -10.97
CA LEU A 493 -24.34 -16.29 -10.72
C LEU A 493 -23.65 -15.00 -10.25
N LEU A 494 -22.80 -15.08 -9.22
CA LEU A 494 -22.11 -13.93 -8.64
C LEU A 494 -21.23 -13.18 -9.65
N VAL A 495 -20.52 -13.90 -10.51
CA VAL A 495 -19.70 -13.31 -11.58
C VAL A 495 -20.56 -12.51 -12.56
N ALA A 496 -21.67 -13.10 -13.02
CA ALA A 496 -22.60 -12.40 -13.90
C ALA A 496 -23.23 -11.17 -13.22
N LEU A 497 -23.66 -11.27 -11.96
CA LEU A 497 -24.21 -10.13 -11.23
C LEU A 497 -23.17 -9.01 -11.03
N HIS A 498 -21.91 -9.36 -10.78
CA HIS A 498 -20.84 -8.38 -10.67
C HIS A 498 -20.58 -7.68 -12.01
N ALA A 499 -20.64 -8.42 -13.13
CA ALA A 499 -20.58 -7.85 -14.47
C ALA A 499 -21.81 -7.04 -14.87
N ALA A 500 -22.97 -7.25 -14.23
CA ALA A 500 -24.16 -6.40 -14.40
C ALA A 500 -24.01 -5.02 -13.74
N SER A 501 -23.13 -4.89 -12.73
CA SER A 501 -22.86 -3.63 -12.03
C SER A 501 -21.35 -3.47 -11.73
N PRO A 502 -20.51 -3.30 -12.76
CA PRO A 502 -19.05 -3.35 -12.61
C PRO A 502 -18.43 -2.08 -11.99
N GLY A 503 -19.25 -1.08 -11.65
CA GLY A 503 -18.78 0.23 -11.21
C GLY A 503 -17.89 0.89 -12.29
N ARG A 504 -16.68 1.31 -11.90
CA ARG A 504 -15.69 1.89 -12.83
C ARG A 504 -14.64 0.89 -13.32
N SER A 505 -14.68 -0.35 -12.84
CA SER A 505 -13.67 -1.37 -13.15
C SER A 505 -14.00 -2.13 -14.44
N GLY A 506 -12.97 -2.54 -15.19
CA GLY A 506 -13.12 -3.51 -16.30
C GLY A 506 -13.16 -4.96 -15.83
N ARG A 507 -12.56 -5.26 -14.67
CA ARG A 507 -12.32 -6.62 -14.16
C ARG A 507 -13.56 -7.52 -14.10
N PRO A 508 -14.76 -7.03 -13.70
CA PRO A 508 -15.93 -7.91 -13.64
C PRO A 508 -16.33 -8.47 -15.02
N GLY A 509 -16.08 -7.72 -16.10
CA GLY A 509 -16.26 -8.23 -17.45
C GLY A 509 -15.25 -9.32 -17.81
N ASP A 510 -13.98 -9.13 -17.44
CA ASP A 510 -12.91 -10.11 -17.66
C ASP A 510 -13.15 -11.41 -16.86
N ASP A 511 -13.62 -11.29 -15.62
CA ASP A 511 -14.02 -12.42 -14.78
C ASP A 511 -15.19 -13.19 -15.42
N LEU A 512 -16.18 -12.49 -16.01
CA LEU A 512 -17.30 -13.11 -16.72
C LEU A 512 -16.86 -13.85 -17.98
N ALA A 513 -16.04 -13.21 -18.83
CA ALA A 513 -15.51 -13.85 -20.03
C ALA A 513 -14.72 -15.12 -19.70
N ARG A 514 -13.92 -15.09 -18.61
CA ARG A 514 -13.19 -16.25 -18.10
C ARG A 514 -14.12 -17.33 -17.55
N ALA A 515 -15.13 -16.95 -16.77
CA ALA A 515 -16.11 -17.90 -16.24
C ALA A 515 -16.85 -18.62 -17.36
N LEU A 516 -17.26 -17.90 -18.41
CA LEU A 516 -17.90 -18.48 -19.59
C LEU A 516 -16.98 -19.45 -20.35
N ALA A 517 -15.66 -19.28 -20.24
CA ALA A 517 -14.68 -20.17 -20.88
C ALA A 517 -14.33 -21.41 -20.05
N VAL A 518 -14.45 -21.36 -18.73
CA VAL A 518 -13.99 -22.42 -17.81
C VAL A 518 -15.13 -23.22 -17.20
N LEU A 519 -16.30 -22.61 -16.97
CA LEU A 519 -17.43 -23.27 -16.31
C LEU A 519 -18.33 -24.00 -17.32
N PRO A 520 -18.76 -25.25 -17.03
CA PRO A 520 -19.65 -26.01 -17.90
C PRO A 520 -21.02 -25.35 -18.13
N ALA A 521 -21.65 -25.61 -19.27
CA ALA A 521 -23.01 -25.13 -19.57
C ALA A 521 -24.06 -25.58 -18.53
N ALA A 522 -23.90 -26.78 -17.95
CA ALA A 522 -24.78 -27.28 -16.89
C ALA A 522 -24.77 -26.38 -15.65
N THR A 523 -23.60 -25.85 -15.27
CA THR A 523 -23.45 -24.90 -14.15
C THR A 523 -24.26 -23.63 -14.38
N TRP A 524 -24.25 -23.12 -15.61
CA TRP A 524 -25.04 -21.93 -15.98
C TRP A 524 -26.55 -22.18 -15.98
N ARG A 525 -27.00 -23.39 -16.32
CA ARG A 525 -28.41 -23.81 -16.16
C ARG A 525 -28.86 -23.76 -14.71
N VAL A 526 -28.05 -24.29 -13.78
CA VAL A 526 -28.33 -24.22 -12.35
C VAL A 526 -28.29 -22.77 -11.85
N ALA A 527 -27.31 -21.98 -12.28
CA ALA A 527 -27.20 -20.56 -11.95
C ALA A 527 -28.43 -19.75 -12.41
N ALA A 528 -28.98 -20.03 -13.60
CA ALA A 528 -30.23 -19.43 -14.07
C ALA A 528 -31.42 -19.80 -13.17
N GLY A 529 -31.47 -21.06 -12.69
CA GLY A 529 -32.46 -21.49 -11.70
C GLY A 529 -32.36 -20.71 -10.39
N ILE A 530 -31.14 -20.49 -9.89
CA ILE A 530 -30.89 -19.66 -8.70
C ILE A 530 -31.32 -18.21 -8.99
N ALA A 531 -30.95 -17.64 -10.15
CA ALA A 531 -31.31 -16.29 -10.53
C ALA A 531 -32.83 -16.06 -10.55
N ARG A 532 -33.63 -17.06 -10.97
CA ARG A 532 -35.10 -17.00 -10.90
C ARG A 532 -35.58 -16.93 -9.46
N ARG A 533 -35.11 -17.83 -8.60
CA ARG A 533 -35.52 -17.89 -7.18
C ARG A 533 -35.16 -16.64 -6.39
N THR A 534 -34.05 -15.98 -6.73
CA THR A 534 -33.58 -14.78 -6.02
C THR A 534 -34.04 -13.47 -6.68
N GLY A 535 -34.84 -13.55 -7.75
CA GLY A 535 -35.29 -12.39 -8.53
C GLY A 535 -34.15 -11.63 -9.23
N ALA A 536 -33.06 -12.31 -9.58
CA ALA A 536 -31.86 -11.75 -10.18
C ALA A 536 -31.78 -11.87 -11.71
N VAL A 537 -32.82 -12.44 -12.35
CA VAL A 537 -32.88 -12.69 -13.80
C VAL A 537 -32.52 -11.47 -14.66
N PRO A 538 -33.03 -10.25 -14.42
CA PRO A 538 -32.71 -9.11 -15.29
C PRO A 538 -31.22 -8.74 -15.27
N ALA A 539 -30.58 -8.80 -14.10
CA ALA A 539 -29.16 -8.53 -13.93
C ALA A 539 -28.30 -9.65 -14.53
N PHE A 540 -28.70 -10.90 -14.32
CA PHE A 540 -28.04 -12.07 -14.89
C PHE A 540 -28.07 -12.06 -16.43
N ALA A 541 -29.24 -11.78 -17.01
CA ALA A 541 -29.44 -11.70 -18.46
C ALA A 541 -28.64 -10.57 -19.10
N VAL A 542 -28.71 -9.34 -18.55
CA VAL A 542 -27.99 -8.19 -19.14
C VAL A 542 -26.48 -8.38 -19.10
N ALA A 543 -25.94 -9.09 -18.11
CA ALA A 543 -24.52 -9.38 -18.02
C ALA A 543 -24.07 -10.38 -19.08
N LEU A 544 -24.78 -11.52 -19.20
CA LEU A 544 -24.43 -12.58 -20.16
C LEU A 544 -24.46 -12.07 -21.60
N ARG A 545 -25.44 -11.24 -21.96
CA ARG A 545 -25.59 -10.70 -23.32
C ARG A 545 -24.52 -9.70 -23.76
N ARG A 546 -23.54 -9.40 -22.89
CA ARG A 546 -22.39 -8.54 -23.24
C ARG A 546 -21.26 -9.28 -23.93
N ASP A 547 -21.24 -10.60 -23.78
CA ASP A 547 -20.23 -11.48 -24.36
C ASP A 547 -20.91 -12.36 -25.42
N ALA A 548 -20.23 -12.62 -26.55
CA ALA A 548 -20.82 -13.39 -27.64
C ALA A 548 -21.19 -14.83 -27.22
N ARG A 549 -20.33 -15.48 -26.40
CA ARG A 549 -20.63 -16.81 -25.85
C ARG A 549 -21.75 -16.73 -24.82
N GLY A 550 -21.72 -15.69 -24.00
CA GLY A 550 -22.77 -15.41 -23.03
C GLY A 550 -24.14 -15.13 -23.66
N ASP A 551 -24.22 -14.47 -24.82
CA ASP A 551 -25.49 -14.18 -25.51
C ASP A 551 -26.13 -15.44 -26.10
N ALA A 552 -25.32 -16.34 -26.68
CA ALA A 552 -25.78 -17.65 -27.13
C ALA A 552 -26.35 -18.47 -25.95
N LEU A 553 -25.59 -18.54 -24.86
CA LEU A 553 -26.02 -19.21 -23.63
C LEU A 553 -27.28 -18.57 -23.03
N ALA A 554 -27.39 -17.24 -23.01
CA ALA A 554 -28.58 -16.56 -22.51
C ALA A 554 -29.83 -16.87 -23.36
N THR A 555 -29.64 -17.13 -24.66
CA THR A 555 -30.71 -17.55 -25.57
C THR A 555 -31.12 -19.00 -25.29
N GLU A 556 -30.18 -19.92 -25.12
CA GLU A 556 -30.44 -21.32 -24.72
C GLU A 556 -31.19 -21.39 -23.38
N LEU A 557 -30.81 -20.55 -22.41
CA LEU A 557 -31.41 -20.50 -21.08
C LEU A 557 -32.79 -19.81 -21.04
N GLY A 558 -33.27 -19.28 -22.17
CA GLY A 558 -34.55 -18.56 -22.27
C GLY A 558 -34.56 -17.24 -21.48
N LEU A 559 -33.41 -16.58 -21.35
CA LEU A 559 -33.30 -15.33 -20.59
C LEU A 559 -33.82 -14.13 -21.40
N PRO A 560 -34.40 -13.10 -20.77
CA PRO A 560 -34.94 -11.95 -21.47
C PRO A 560 -33.87 -11.19 -22.26
N ARG A 561 -34.26 -10.65 -23.43
CA ARG A 561 -33.43 -9.72 -24.24
C ARG A 561 -33.60 -8.27 -23.81
N ARG A 562 -34.82 -7.89 -23.45
CA ARG A 562 -35.12 -6.54 -22.95
C ARG A 562 -34.66 -6.41 -21.51
N THR A 563 -34.09 -5.25 -21.18
CA THR A 563 -33.65 -4.91 -19.83
C THR A 563 -34.10 -3.50 -19.48
N ALA A 564 -34.20 -3.21 -18.19
CA ALA A 564 -34.46 -1.84 -17.73
C ALA A 564 -33.31 -0.92 -18.16
N VAL A 565 -33.61 0.35 -18.42
CA VAL A 565 -32.61 1.33 -18.86
C VAL A 565 -31.53 1.50 -17.79
N THR A 566 -31.90 1.48 -16.52
CA THR A 566 -30.94 1.50 -15.40
C THR A 566 -30.03 0.26 -15.37
N GLY A 567 -30.57 -0.92 -15.68
CA GLY A 567 -29.82 -2.16 -15.79
C GLY A 567 -28.80 -2.13 -16.93
N TRP A 568 -29.22 -1.64 -18.10
CA TRP A 568 -28.34 -1.44 -19.25
C TRP A 568 -27.22 -0.44 -18.92
N LEU A 569 -27.57 0.73 -18.37
CA LEU A 569 -26.61 1.77 -18.01
C LEU A 569 -25.61 1.28 -16.95
N ALA A 570 -26.06 0.54 -15.93
CA ALA A 570 -25.17 -0.02 -14.92
C ALA A 570 -24.14 -0.97 -15.57
N ALA A 571 -24.62 -1.91 -16.38
CA ALA A 571 -23.76 -2.88 -17.05
C ALA A 571 -22.75 -2.20 -17.98
N HIS A 572 -23.15 -1.17 -18.71
CA HIS A 572 -22.29 -0.46 -19.67
C HIS A 572 -21.47 0.68 -19.06
N ARG A 573 -21.39 0.77 -17.72
CA ARG A 573 -20.65 1.82 -16.99
C ARG A 573 -21.08 3.23 -17.38
N GLY A 574 -22.37 3.39 -17.63
CA GLY A 574 -22.94 4.66 -18.05
C GLY A 574 -22.75 5.75 -17.01
N ARG A 575 -22.78 7.01 -17.44
CA ARG A 575 -22.54 8.13 -16.52
C ARG A 575 -23.56 8.13 -15.38
N SER A 576 -23.08 8.49 -14.19
CA SER A 576 -23.92 8.61 -12.98
C SER A 576 -25.15 9.51 -13.18
N ALA A 577 -25.04 10.59 -13.97
CA ALA A 577 -26.15 11.46 -14.32
C ALA A 577 -27.23 10.73 -15.15
N ALA A 578 -26.83 9.98 -16.19
CA ALA A 578 -27.75 9.17 -16.99
C ALA A 578 -28.45 8.11 -16.14
N TYR A 579 -27.70 7.39 -15.29
CA TYR A 579 -28.27 6.41 -14.37
C TYR A 579 -29.28 7.03 -13.40
N SER A 580 -28.99 8.21 -12.85
CA SER A 580 -29.90 8.92 -11.93
C SER A 580 -31.21 9.28 -12.62
N LEU A 581 -31.13 9.80 -13.84
CA LEU A 581 -32.30 10.20 -14.62
C LEU A 581 -33.13 8.98 -15.06
N ALA A 582 -32.48 7.90 -15.51
CA ALA A 582 -33.15 6.63 -15.80
C ALA A 582 -33.87 6.10 -14.55
N ARG A 583 -33.20 6.11 -13.40
CA ARG A 583 -33.79 5.63 -12.15
C ARG A 583 -34.99 6.47 -11.73
N LEU A 584 -34.93 7.78 -11.92
CA LEU A 584 -36.05 8.68 -11.66
C LEU A 584 -37.27 8.33 -12.53
N ALA A 585 -37.06 8.03 -13.81
CA ALA A 585 -38.13 7.64 -14.73
C ALA A 585 -38.77 6.29 -14.36
N GLU A 586 -37.96 5.34 -13.88
CA GLU A 586 -38.41 4.00 -13.47
C GLU A 586 -39.11 3.95 -12.10
N LEU A 587 -39.07 5.02 -11.30
CA LEU A 587 -39.76 5.05 -10.02
C LEU A 587 -41.28 5.25 -10.22
N PRO A 588 -42.12 4.43 -9.56
CA PRO A 588 -43.54 4.36 -9.86
C PRO A 588 -44.36 5.55 -9.32
N THR A 589 -43.89 6.22 -8.27
CA THR A 589 -44.65 7.28 -7.59
C THR A 589 -43.92 8.61 -7.56
N CYS A 590 -44.68 9.72 -7.62
CA CYS A 590 -44.12 11.08 -7.48
C CYS A 590 -43.36 11.25 -6.16
N ARG A 591 -43.85 10.66 -5.06
CA ARG A 591 -43.17 10.66 -3.77
C ARG A 591 -41.81 9.96 -3.83
N ALA A 592 -41.72 8.80 -4.49
CA ALA A 592 -40.45 8.10 -4.66
C ALA A 592 -39.47 8.90 -5.53
N ARG A 593 -39.98 9.54 -6.60
CA ARG A 593 -39.20 10.42 -7.47
C ARG A 593 -38.61 11.61 -6.71
N LEU A 594 -39.45 12.33 -5.95
CA LEU A 594 -39.02 13.46 -5.13
C LEU A 594 -38.04 13.03 -4.03
N ARG A 595 -38.27 11.90 -3.35
CA ARG A 595 -37.33 11.36 -2.36
C ARG A 595 -35.98 11.01 -2.99
N HIS A 596 -35.99 10.33 -4.15
CA HIS A 596 -34.76 9.96 -4.86
C HIS A 596 -33.97 11.21 -5.29
N LEU A 597 -34.67 12.22 -5.81
CA LEU A 597 -34.07 13.48 -6.20
C LEU A 597 -33.51 14.25 -4.99
N GLY A 598 -34.28 14.36 -3.90
CA GLY A 598 -33.86 15.04 -2.67
C GLY A 598 -32.59 14.43 -2.06
N LEU A 599 -32.53 13.09 -1.96
CA LEU A 599 -31.35 12.37 -1.45
C LEU A 599 -30.12 12.53 -2.36
N ARG A 600 -30.32 12.71 -3.67
CA ARG A 600 -29.24 12.94 -4.64
C ARG A 600 -28.75 14.39 -4.64
N LEU A 601 -29.68 15.36 -4.56
CA LEU A 601 -29.35 16.78 -4.58
C LEU A 601 -28.71 17.22 -3.26
N VAL A 602 -29.17 16.68 -2.14
CA VAL A 602 -28.67 17.01 -0.80
C VAL A 602 -28.25 15.73 -0.05
N PRO A 603 -27.06 15.17 -0.36
CA PRO A 603 -26.49 14.04 0.39
C PRO A 603 -26.27 14.39 1.86
N SER A 604 -26.05 13.41 2.74
CA SER A 604 -25.67 13.73 4.13
C SER A 604 -24.36 14.51 4.25
N PRO A 605 -24.17 15.27 5.35
CA PRO A 605 -22.88 15.93 5.63
C PRO A 605 -21.69 14.97 5.68
N ALA A 606 -21.89 13.73 6.15
CA ALA A 606 -20.85 12.71 6.16
C ALA A 606 -20.44 12.31 4.73
N ALA A 607 -21.40 12.12 3.83
CA ALA A 607 -21.13 11.85 2.43
C ALA A 607 -20.41 13.03 1.74
N MET A 608 -20.80 14.27 2.06
CA MET A 608 -20.14 15.46 1.52
C MET A 608 -18.69 15.61 2.00
N ARG A 609 -18.42 15.37 3.29
CA ARG A 609 -17.06 15.38 3.86
C ARG A 609 -16.15 14.32 3.27
N HIS A 610 -16.72 13.19 2.86
CA HIS A 610 -15.97 12.14 2.17
C HIS A 610 -15.65 12.52 0.72
N ALA A 611 -16.62 13.05 -0.02
CA ALA A 611 -16.47 13.35 -1.45
C ALA A 611 -15.74 14.66 -1.75
N TYR A 612 -15.84 15.66 -0.86
CA TYR A 612 -15.30 17.00 -1.06
C TYR A 612 -14.42 17.40 0.15
N PRO A 613 -13.09 17.50 -0.01
CA PRO A 613 -12.18 17.86 1.10
C PRO A 613 -12.53 19.20 1.76
N LEU A 614 -13.10 20.14 1.00
CA LEU A 614 -13.60 21.44 1.48
C LEU A 614 -14.68 21.30 2.56
N ALA A 615 -15.52 20.26 2.50
CA ALA A 615 -16.56 20.01 3.50
C ALA A 615 -16.00 19.65 4.88
N GLY A 616 -14.71 19.30 4.97
CA GLY A 616 -14.01 19.08 6.25
C GLY A 616 -13.71 20.37 7.03
N ARG A 617 -13.73 21.55 6.37
CA ARG A 617 -13.29 22.84 6.93
C ARG A 617 -14.41 23.62 7.65
N GLY A 618 -15.19 22.94 8.48
CA GLY A 618 -16.31 23.55 9.22
C GLY A 618 -17.59 23.76 8.39
N VAL A 619 -18.54 24.54 8.92
CA VAL A 619 -19.89 24.72 8.33
C VAL A 619 -19.84 25.46 6.99
N ALA A 620 -19.05 26.53 6.89
CA ALA A 620 -18.89 27.28 5.64
C ALA A 620 -18.28 26.42 4.51
N GLY A 621 -17.28 25.60 4.84
CA GLY A 621 -16.69 24.65 3.89
C GLY A 621 -17.67 23.58 3.40
N LEU A 622 -18.57 23.13 4.28
CA LEU A 622 -19.66 22.21 3.92
C LEU A 622 -20.68 22.86 2.98
N LEU A 623 -21.12 24.10 3.26
CA LEU A 623 -22.03 24.84 2.39
C LEU A 623 -21.42 25.06 0.99
N LEU A 624 -20.16 25.49 0.93
CA LEU A 624 -19.45 25.65 -0.34
C LEU A 624 -19.34 24.33 -1.10
N ALA A 625 -19.13 23.21 -0.42
CA ALA A 625 -19.11 21.90 -1.06
C ALA A 625 -20.46 21.53 -1.69
N TYR A 626 -21.61 21.89 -1.08
CA TYR A 626 -22.93 21.69 -1.69
C TYR A 626 -23.10 22.57 -2.95
N LEU A 627 -22.62 23.81 -2.94
CA LEU A 627 -22.68 24.69 -4.12
C LEU A 627 -21.81 24.17 -5.27
N VAL A 628 -20.57 23.77 -4.99
CA VAL A 628 -19.67 23.14 -5.98
C VAL A 628 -20.33 21.89 -6.56
N ARG A 629 -20.95 21.08 -5.71
CA ARG A 629 -21.68 19.89 -6.14
C ARG A 629 -22.85 20.22 -7.07
N ALA A 630 -23.63 21.26 -6.77
CA ALA A 630 -24.74 21.69 -7.62
C ALA A 630 -24.24 22.11 -9.01
N GLY A 631 -23.14 22.88 -9.08
CA GLY A 631 -22.48 23.21 -10.33
C GLY A 631 -21.96 21.99 -11.09
N ASP A 632 -21.36 21.02 -10.41
CA ASP A 632 -20.92 19.75 -11.01
C ASP A 632 -22.08 18.94 -11.60
N LEU A 633 -23.21 18.88 -10.89
CA LEU A 633 -24.42 18.21 -11.38
C LEU A 633 -24.93 18.90 -12.65
N ALA A 634 -25.10 20.23 -12.62
CA ALA A 634 -25.56 21.02 -13.76
C ALA A 634 -24.69 20.79 -15.00
N ARG A 635 -23.35 20.82 -14.85
CA ARG A 635 -22.41 20.57 -15.95
C ARG A 635 -22.49 19.16 -16.54
N ARG A 636 -22.84 18.15 -15.73
CA ARG A 636 -22.86 16.73 -16.16
C ARG A 636 -24.20 16.29 -16.72
N THR A 637 -25.29 17.03 -16.46
CA THR A 637 -26.65 16.68 -16.88
C THR A 637 -26.82 16.57 -18.41
N PRO A 638 -26.33 17.50 -19.25
CA PRO A 638 -26.51 17.41 -20.71
C PRO A 638 -25.90 16.15 -21.31
N GLY A 639 -24.67 15.80 -20.88
CA GLY A 639 -24.02 14.55 -21.28
C GLY A 639 -24.76 13.30 -20.79
N GLY A 640 -25.37 13.38 -19.61
CA GLY A 640 -26.23 12.31 -19.07
C GLY A 640 -27.53 12.12 -19.85
N LEU A 641 -28.18 13.21 -20.28
CA LEU A 641 -29.39 13.15 -21.10
C LEU A 641 -29.14 12.54 -22.48
N ARG A 642 -28.02 12.91 -23.14
CA ARG A 642 -27.63 12.33 -24.43
C ARG A 642 -27.42 10.82 -24.32
N GLU A 643 -26.73 10.38 -23.28
CA GLU A 643 -26.47 8.97 -23.03
C GLU A 643 -27.72 8.19 -22.63
N LEU A 644 -28.62 8.80 -21.84
CA LEU A 644 -29.92 8.21 -21.51
C LEU A 644 -30.73 7.89 -22.77
N ARG A 645 -30.78 8.80 -23.75
CA ARG A 645 -31.48 8.55 -25.03
C ARG A 645 -30.90 7.36 -25.80
N ILE A 646 -29.58 7.21 -25.81
CA ILE A 646 -28.90 6.06 -26.43
C ILE A 646 -29.25 4.77 -25.69
N ALA A 647 -29.19 4.81 -24.36
CA ALA A 647 -29.52 3.67 -23.50
C ALA A 647 -30.99 3.23 -23.67
N SER A 648 -31.94 4.16 -23.73
CA SER A 648 -33.36 3.85 -23.94
C SER A 648 -33.62 3.10 -25.25
N ARG A 649 -32.92 3.45 -26.34
CA ARG A 649 -33.03 2.73 -27.63
C ARG A 649 -32.45 1.32 -27.53
N ARG A 650 -31.25 1.19 -26.96
CA ARG A 650 -30.54 -0.10 -26.87
C ARG A 650 -31.14 -1.07 -25.85
N ALA A 651 -31.71 -0.57 -24.76
CA ALA A 651 -32.36 -1.39 -23.74
C ALA A 651 -33.70 -2.00 -24.22
N GLY A 652 -34.37 -1.33 -25.18
CA GLY A 652 -35.63 -1.78 -25.78
C GLY A 652 -35.51 -2.90 -26.82
N GLY A 653 -34.31 -3.18 -27.31
CA GLY A 653 -34.03 -4.23 -28.29
C GLY A 653 -34.02 -3.77 -29.76
N ASP A 654 -34.09 -2.47 -30.04
CA ASP A 654 -33.85 -1.95 -31.39
C ASP A 654 -32.34 -1.97 -31.69
N GLN A 655 -31.88 -3.06 -32.30
CA GLN A 655 -30.61 -3.07 -33.04
C GLN A 655 -30.91 -2.72 -34.50
N ARG A 656 -30.85 -1.43 -34.82
CA ARG A 656 -30.54 -0.97 -36.18
C ARG A 656 -29.20 -0.25 -36.14
#